data_AF-A0A929DXQ0-F1
#
_entry.id   AF-A0A929DXQ0-F1
#
_cell.length_a   1.000
_cell.length_b   1.000
_cell.length_c   1.000
_cell.angle_alpha   90.00
_cell.angle_beta   90.00
_cell.angle_gamma   90.00
#
_symmetry.space_group_name_H-M   'P 1'
#
loop_
_entity.id
_entity.type
_entity.pdbx_description
1 polymer ?
#
loop_
_entity_poly.entity_id
_entity_poly.type
_entity_poly.pdbx_seq_one_letter_code
_entity_poly.pdbx_strand_id
1 'polypeptide(L)'
;MTPRNRAILVSVTCLGMSSLITQIVTLREFLNVLAGNELVIGLVLGNWLLLTGLGSFLGRYAGRLQKPVRWLVVSQVAIAILPLLQISGIRLLKKLFVPGLMLGLNETFLFSLLLLLPYCTLSGFLLTLFSGLGGTRKDEQQIGDIYVLDVIGDIIGGLLFSFCLIFFFSPFQVLTFLLVLNFSAAILVVYTEHNRRAAAPVILLMTLSLLSIAVFDLEKMTGQAMFQGQQVIFQEATPYGNLAVTRSEEQYTVYEGGVPVGSTQNVIAAEETVHYAMSQHPDPKMVLLVSGGLNGALAEILKYKVDTVDYVELDPAVIDLVKRFSPATDDQRISLLTVDARKHVKSAKDLYDAILVDLADPSTAQLNRFYTVEFFKEVRNALRDGGVFSFSLSGAENYANPEMRYLSSTVYRSLTAVFPNIIIIPGDQQFYIASTEPLDYKITDRLAAKNIETSYVKEEYLSARLTKDRLAAAREMISIVTPLNLDFRPASYFSLLNYWLSKFQSSLLLPLFIGFAIILTITFLLLQAKRRAPPLALCLSGFSGMGLEIVILIAFQVCYGFVYKQLGIIITAFLLGTAVGGAWSVRRIKVAQVLMIRLDVLLGLFAFLLGPILVMLQTTANPVLQQIGPIVIFPGLTTLIGFLVGAQFPAAAKLTFSQVEETAGTLYGLDFLGAALGAMMITAFVIPMIGITATCYFIGGLKLFSAAVLWWRREPVYEETVPPVKKDISPQFVYGSVLLCFGALGFLGYWDKTSMTIYAFSFFPTYHWIILALLALGIMQAMQLPAVSIDSRSFIKTFDLKIFERTRLGLFRWIGFISFSLVAFLPIFRCYFKVPYLFCHVCPRQCIFGYMRSYLVPAALIMNINKRYWCFHLCPIGTLFDCQARISGKAWHLPRWLKTVPILILLFTAVAYFKISSDLAHPADTLFDWYTVLFKNTYSPTLLVILIALLLLILAFRIRRSFCEMLCPVGTLSNLILKFESLPFKNELPKDTAPQKKP
;
A
#
# COMPACT_ATOMS: atom_id res chain seq x y z
N MET A 1 6.38 -46.37 0.90
CA MET A 1 7.23 -45.47 1.70
C MET A 1 7.91 -46.27 2.80
N THR A 2 9.22 -46.09 2.97
CA THR A 2 9.99 -46.71 4.07
C THR A 2 9.64 -46.06 5.42
N PRO A 3 9.90 -46.72 6.57
CA PRO A 3 9.71 -46.12 7.90
C PRO A 3 10.49 -44.81 8.05
N ARG A 4 11.72 -44.75 7.50
CA ARG A 4 12.56 -43.56 7.47
C ARG A 4 11.90 -42.39 6.72
N ASN A 5 11.33 -42.63 5.54
CA ASN A 5 10.66 -41.56 4.79
C ASN A 5 9.44 -41.03 5.55
N ARG A 6 8.67 -41.91 6.22
CA ARG A 6 7.55 -41.47 7.07
C ARG A 6 8.03 -40.59 8.23
N ALA A 7 9.12 -40.96 8.91
CA ALA A 7 9.70 -40.15 9.98
C ALA A 7 10.14 -38.77 9.47
N ILE A 8 10.76 -38.70 8.29
CA ILE A 8 11.18 -37.44 7.68
C ILE A 8 9.97 -36.55 7.35
N LEU A 9 8.88 -37.11 6.81
CA LEU A 9 7.67 -36.34 6.50
C LEU A 9 6.97 -35.82 7.77
N VAL A 10 6.96 -36.61 8.85
CA VAL A 10 6.49 -36.14 10.17
C VAL A 10 7.36 -35.00 10.68
N SER A 11 8.68 -35.10 10.53
CA SER A 11 9.60 -34.02 10.90
C SER A 11 9.37 -32.72 10.14
N VAL A 12 8.93 -32.76 8.88
CA VAL A 12 8.53 -31.57 8.09
C VAL A 12 7.31 -30.89 8.72
N THR A 13 6.27 -31.66 9.02
CA THR A 13 5.06 -31.11 9.66
C THR A 13 5.37 -30.53 11.04
N CYS A 14 6.25 -31.17 11.82
CA CYS A 14 6.72 -30.63 13.10
C CYS A 14 7.51 -29.33 12.93
N LEU A 15 8.31 -29.21 11.86
CA LEU A 15 9.06 -27.99 11.55
C LEU A 15 8.11 -26.83 11.27
N GLY A 16 7.14 -26.98 10.37
CA GLY A 16 6.17 -25.92 10.08
C GLY A 16 5.40 -25.50 11.33
N MET A 17 4.87 -26.48 12.07
CA MET A 17 4.18 -26.21 13.34
C MET A 17 5.05 -25.43 14.34
N SER A 18 6.32 -25.81 14.47
CA SER A 18 7.29 -25.11 15.31
C SER A 18 7.63 -23.71 14.80
N SER A 19 7.81 -23.56 13.48
CA SER A 19 8.15 -22.30 12.81
C SER A 19 7.08 -21.27 13.04
N LEU A 20 5.81 -21.59 12.75
CA LEU A 20 4.71 -20.64 12.89
C LEU A 20 4.44 -20.27 14.36
N ILE A 21 4.42 -21.24 15.28
CA ILE A 21 4.22 -20.94 16.70
C ILE A 21 5.35 -20.05 17.23
N THR A 22 6.61 -20.35 16.87
CA THR A 22 7.76 -19.53 17.26
C THR A 22 7.64 -18.12 16.67
N GLN A 23 7.22 -17.99 15.41
CA GLN A 23 7.01 -16.69 14.75
C GLN A 23 5.99 -15.84 15.50
N ILE A 24 4.82 -16.40 15.83
CA ILE A 24 3.75 -15.66 16.51
C ILE A 24 4.19 -15.23 17.91
N VAL A 25 4.80 -16.13 18.70
CA VAL A 25 5.32 -15.80 20.04
C VAL A 25 6.38 -14.70 19.94
N THR A 26 7.33 -14.84 19.01
CA THR A 26 8.40 -13.86 18.79
C THR A 26 7.86 -12.49 18.42
N LEU A 27 6.89 -12.43 17.51
CA LEU A 27 6.29 -11.17 17.10
C LEU A 27 5.59 -10.47 18.27
N ARG A 28 4.83 -11.20 19.09
CA ARG A 28 4.17 -10.64 20.28
C ARG A 28 5.16 -10.10 21.31
N GLU A 29 6.27 -10.79 21.52
CA GLU A 29 7.33 -10.35 22.44
C GLU A 29 8.07 -9.12 21.92
N PHE A 30 8.35 -9.03 20.61
CA PHE A 30 8.90 -7.80 20.02
C PHE A 30 7.95 -6.62 20.17
N LEU A 31 6.64 -6.82 19.97
CA LEU A 31 5.66 -5.74 20.15
C LEU A 31 5.62 -5.25 21.60
N ASN A 32 5.76 -6.16 22.57
CA ASN A 32 5.83 -5.83 24.00
C ASN A 32 7.14 -5.11 24.39
N VAL A 33 8.25 -5.41 23.73
CA VAL A 33 9.55 -4.83 24.07
C VAL A 33 9.81 -3.51 23.34
N LEU A 34 9.35 -3.38 22.10
CA LEU A 34 9.67 -2.26 21.19
C LEU A 34 8.53 -1.23 21.06
N ALA A 35 7.57 -1.20 22.00
CA ALA A 35 6.42 -0.28 21.97
C ALA A 35 5.68 -0.34 20.62
N GLY A 36 5.28 -1.56 20.26
CA GLY A 36 4.99 -1.98 18.89
C GLY A 36 3.97 -1.13 18.12
N ASN A 37 4.34 -0.77 16.89
CA ASN A 37 3.46 -0.27 15.85
C ASN A 37 3.58 -1.15 14.59
N GLU A 38 2.78 -0.88 13.56
CA GLU A 38 2.74 -1.70 12.35
C GLU A 38 4.09 -1.69 11.62
N LEU A 39 4.85 -0.59 11.66
CA LEU A 39 6.20 -0.54 11.11
C LEU A 39 7.12 -1.57 11.78
N VAL A 40 7.08 -1.72 13.11
CA VAL A 40 7.83 -2.74 13.84
C VAL A 40 7.41 -4.15 13.38
N ILE A 41 6.11 -4.40 13.18
CA ILE A 41 5.62 -5.68 12.64
C ILE A 41 6.24 -5.95 11.26
N GLY A 42 6.16 -4.98 10.35
CA GLY A 42 6.69 -5.10 8.98
C GLY A 42 8.20 -5.34 8.94
N LEU A 43 8.97 -4.72 9.84
CA LEU A 43 10.42 -4.92 9.96
C LEU A 43 10.78 -6.28 10.55
N VAL A 44 10.17 -6.67 11.67
CA VAL A 44 10.44 -7.96 12.34
C VAL A 44 10.06 -9.12 11.42
N LEU A 45 8.88 -9.06 10.81
CA LEU A 45 8.40 -10.10 9.90
C LEU A 45 9.19 -10.09 8.58
N GLY A 46 9.57 -8.91 8.08
CA GLY A 46 10.49 -8.79 6.97
C GLY A 46 11.83 -9.46 7.25
N ASN A 47 12.43 -9.23 8.43
CA ASN A 47 13.69 -9.85 8.85
C ASN A 47 13.54 -11.36 9.01
N TRP A 48 12.43 -11.83 9.59
CA TRP A 48 12.10 -13.25 9.69
C TRP A 48 12.13 -13.94 8.32
N LEU A 49 11.39 -13.38 7.35
CA LEU A 49 11.29 -13.93 6.01
C LEU A 49 12.62 -13.82 5.25
N LEU A 50 13.33 -12.69 5.36
CA LEU A 50 14.63 -12.49 4.71
C LEU A 50 15.65 -13.54 5.15
N LEU A 51 15.74 -13.78 6.46
CA LEU A 51 16.67 -14.75 7.04
C LEU A 51 16.27 -16.20 6.74
N THR A 52 14.98 -16.50 6.72
CA THR A 52 14.44 -17.81 6.30
C THR A 52 14.73 -18.07 4.82
N GLY A 53 14.58 -17.06 3.97
CA GLY A 53 14.98 -17.10 2.56
C GLY A 53 16.47 -17.31 2.37
N LEU A 54 17.31 -16.61 3.15
CA LEU A 54 18.77 -16.81 3.16
C LEU A 54 19.13 -18.25 3.56
N GLY A 55 18.50 -18.78 4.61
CA GLY A 55 18.65 -20.17 5.04
C GLY A 55 18.32 -21.17 3.94
N SER A 56 17.16 -20.98 3.29
CA SER A 56 16.70 -21.81 2.18
C SER A 56 17.67 -21.78 1.00
N PHE A 57 18.19 -20.60 0.68
CA PHE A 57 19.20 -20.40 -0.36
C PHE A 57 20.53 -21.06 -0.03
N LEU A 58 21.01 -20.99 1.22
CA LEU A 58 22.19 -21.74 1.67
C LEU A 58 21.96 -23.25 1.60
N GLY A 59 20.72 -23.70 1.84
CA GLY A 59 20.27 -25.07 1.70
C GLY A 59 20.47 -25.67 0.30
N ARG A 60 20.67 -24.86 -0.76
CA ARG A 60 21.00 -25.38 -2.11
C ARG A 60 22.26 -26.25 -2.14
N TYR A 61 23.16 -26.06 -1.17
CA TYR A 61 24.38 -26.83 -1.02
C TYR A 61 24.21 -28.09 -0.18
N ALA A 62 23.00 -28.36 0.34
CA ALA A 62 22.71 -29.52 1.18
C ALA A 62 23.02 -30.85 0.49
N GLY A 63 22.87 -30.92 -0.84
CA GLY A 63 23.24 -32.09 -1.64
C GLY A 63 24.74 -32.45 -1.58
N ARG A 64 25.61 -31.54 -1.13
CA ARG A 64 27.06 -31.76 -0.95
C ARG A 64 27.43 -32.26 0.44
N LEU A 65 26.48 -32.33 1.37
CA LEU A 65 26.75 -32.71 2.76
C LEU A 65 27.05 -34.20 2.89
N GLN A 66 28.10 -34.51 3.64
CA GLN A 66 28.36 -35.86 4.07
C GLN A 66 27.35 -36.24 5.18
N LYS A 67 26.65 -37.38 5.02
CA LYS A 67 25.65 -37.90 5.98
C LYS A 67 24.52 -36.89 6.28
N PRO A 68 23.67 -36.55 5.30
CA PRO A 68 22.65 -35.49 5.42
C PRO A 68 21.61 -35.74 6.54
N VAL A 69 21.32 -37.00 6.88
CA VAL A 69 20.42 -37.34 7.99
C VAL A 69 20.98 -36.90 9.36
N ARG A 70 22.31 -36.93 9.55
CA ARG A 70 22.91 -36.45 10.80
C ARG A 70 22.74 -34.94 10.95
N TRP A 71 22.94 -34.19 9.87
CA TRP A 71 22.69 -32.76 9.84
C TRP A 71 21.23 -32.42 10.11
N LEU A 72 20.29 -33.19 9.56
CA LEU A 72 18.87 -33.05 9.87
C LEU A 72 18.59 -33.19 11.37
N VAL A 73 19.13 -34.24 12.01
CA VAL A 73 18.95 -34.47 13.46
C VAL A 73 19.56 -33.34 14.29
N VAL A 74 20.78 -32.92 13.98
CA VAL A 74 21.47 -31.83 14.71
C VAL A 74 20.71 -30.51 14.56
N SER A 75 20.28 -30.17 13.33
CA SER A 75 19.52 -28.96 13.06
C SER A 75 18.15 -29.00 13.75
N GLN A 76 17.48 -30.14 13.80
CA GLN A 76 16.17 -30.26 14.47
C GLN A 76 16.29 -30.14 15.99
N VAL A 77 17.35 -30.67 16.59
CA VAL A 77 17.68 -30.44 18.01
C VAL A 77 17.97 -28.96 18.29
N ALA A 78 18.73 -28.29 17.41
CA ALA A 78 18.99 -26.86 17.57
C ALA A 78 17.70 -26.02 17.46
N ILE A 79 16.79 -26.33 16.53
CA ILE A 79 15.46 -25.68 16.44
C ILE A 79 14.62 -25.89 17.71
N ALA A 80 14.80 -26.99 18.44
CA ALA A 80 14.10 -27.22 19.70
C ALA A 80 14.53 -26.24 20.82
N ILE A 81 15.80 -25.81 20.81
CA ILE A 81 16.40 -25.01 21.90
C ILE A 81 16.40 -23.51 21.57
N LEU A 82 16.67 -23.14 20.31
CA LEU A 82 16.83 -21.75 19.89
C LEU A 82 15.66 -20.82 20.25
N PRO A 83 14.37 -21.21 20.15
CA PRO A 83 13.25 -20.34 20.54
C PRO A 83 13.33 -19.85 22.00
N LEU A 84 13.76 -20.69 22.94
CA LEU A 84 13.89 -20.33 24.35
C LEU A 84 14.96 -19.25 24.54
N LEU A 85 16.10 -19.40 23.85
CA LEU A 85 17.19 -18.42 23.86
C LEU A 85 16.77 -17.11 23.18
N GLN A 86 16.04 -17.21 22.08
CA GLN A 86 15.54 -16.09 21.30
C GLN A 86 14.59 -15.21 22.13
N ILE A 87 13.55 -15.78 22.73
CA ILE A 87 12.61 -15.01 23.57
C ILE A 87 13.29 -14.43 24.80
N SER A 88 14.20 -15.19 25.44
CA SER A 88 14.99 -14.66 26.55
C SER A 88 15.83 -13.46 26.13
N GLY A 89 16.47 -13.53 24.95
CA GLY A 89 17.25 -12.42 24.38
C GLY A 89 16.39 -11.18 24.09
N ILE A 90 15.17 -11.37 23.56
CA ILE A 90 14.22 -10.27 23.29
C ILE A 90 13.85 -9.56 24.59
N ARG A 91 13.48 -10.28 25.66
CA ARG A 91 13.11 -9.66 26.95
C ARG A 91 14.29 -8.98 27.64
N LEU A 92 15.47 -9.59 27.57
CA LEU A 92 16.70 -9.03 28.15
C LEU A 92 17.21 -7.80 27.40
N LEU A 93 16.72 -7.53 26.19
CA LEU A 93 17.04 -6.33 25.42
C LEU A 93 16.79 -5.04 26.24
N LYS A 94 15.67 -4.98 26.99
CA LYS A 94 15.36 -3.81 27.85
C LYS A 94 16.41 -3.55 28.92
N LYS A 95 17.23 -4.53 29.29
CA LYS A 95 18.32 -4.30 30.25
C LYS A 95 19.50 -3.52 29.68
N LEU A 96 19.68 -3.55 28.36
CA LEU A 96 20.77 -2.85 27.69
C LEU A 96 20.51 -1.35 27.56
N PHE A 97 19.27 -0.93 27.78
CA PHE A 97 18.82 0.45 27.58
C PHE A 97 18.32 1.06 28.88
N VAL A 98 18.33 2.39 28.91
CA VAL A 98 17.76 3.14 30.03
C VAL A 98 16.25 2.89 30.09
N PRO A 99 15.67 2.60 31.27
CA PRO A 99 14.23 2.45 31.42
C PRO A 99 13.47 3.66 30.85
N GLY A 100 12.43 3.39 30.06
CA GLY A 100 11.64 4.43 29.38
C GLY A 100 12.19 4.88 28.01
N LEU A 101 13.35 4.39 27.58
CA LEU A 101 13.85 4.65 26.23
C LEU A 101 13.06 3.85 25.18
N MET A 102 12.41 4.55 24.25
CA MET A 102 11.90 3.93 23.02
C MET A 102 13.07 3.71 22.04
N LEU A 103 13.14 2.55 21.41
CA LEU A 103 14.19 2.23 20.44
C LEU A 103 13.83 2.73 19.05
N GLY A 104 14.80 3.29 18.32
CA GLY A 104 14.60 3.76 16.96
C GLY A 104 14.46 2.64 15.93
N LEU A 105 14.23 3.01 14.67
CA LEU A 105 14.05 2.07 13.56
C LEU A 105 15.31 1.26 13.28
N ASN A 106 16.47 1.90 13.32
CA ASN A 106 17.76 1.27 13.03
C ASN A 106 18.09 0.20 14.08
N GLU A 107 17.91 0.54 15.35
CA GLU A 107 18.10 -0.35 16.49
C GLU A 107 17.11 -1.51 16.40
N THR A 108 15.82 -1.21 16.17
CA THR A 108 14.78 -2.22 15.97
C THR A 108 15.15 -3.19 14.85
N PHE A 109 15.59 -2.68 13.70
CA PHE A 109 16.01 -3.51 12.57
C PHE A 109 17.23 -4.37 12.92
N LEU A 110 18.27 -3.78 13.52
CA LEU A 110 19.52 -4.50 13.83
C LEU A 110 19.32 -5.57 14.90
N PHE A 111 18.66 -5.24 16.02
CA PHE A 111 18.43 -6.20 17.10
C PHE A 111 17.48 -7.31 16.69
N SER A 112 16.40 -6.99 15.95
CA SER A 112 15.54 -8.04 15.41
C SER A 112 16.29 -8.94 14.43
N LEU A 113 17.09 -8.38 13.51
CA LEU A 113 17.90 -9.17 12.58
C LEU A 113 18.87 -10.11 13.32
N LEU A 114 19.59 -9.61 14.33
CA LEU A 114 20.56 -10.39 15.11
C LEU A 114 19.91 -11.51 15.93
N LEU A 115 18.79 -11.22 16.61
CA LEU A 115 18.11 -12.20 17.46
C LEU A 115 17.38 -13.27 16.62
N LEU A 116 16.89 -12.92 15.43
CA LEU A 116 16.22 -13.85 14.51
C LEU A 116 17.19 -14.72 13.69
N LEU A 117 18.43 -14.25 13.49
CA LEU A 117 19.44 -14.86 12.62
C LEU A 117 19.60 -16.38 12.83
N PRO A 118 19.83 -16.89 14.06
CA PRO A 118 20.15 -18.31 14.24
C PRO A 118 18.97 -19.23 13.91
N TYR A 119 17.77 -18.88 14.36
CA TYR A 119 16.58 -19.70 14.16
C TYR A 119 16.09 -19.68 12.72
N CYS A 120 15.94 -18.48 12.14
CA CYS A 120 15.33 -18.32 10.82
C CYS A 120 16.22 -18.94 9.73
N THR A 121 17.54 -18.71 9.78
CA THR A 121 18.46 -19.31 8.80
C THR A 121 18.50 -20.83 8.90
N LEU A 122 18.44 -21.39 10.11
CA LEU A 122 18.42 -22.83 10.32
C LEU A 122 17.09 -23.47 9.86
N SER A 123 15.96 -22.81 10.13
CA SER A 123 14.63 -23.22 9.67
C SER A 123 14.56 -23.28 8.14
N GLY A 124 14.97 -22.21 7.46
CA GLY A 124 15.02 -22.20 5.99
C GLY A 124 15.96 -23.25 5.41
N PHE A 125 17.14 -23.45 6.03
CA PHE A 125 18.07 -24.50 5.61
C PHE A 125 17.45 -25.90 5.71
N LEU A 126 16.72 -26.18 6.80
CA LEU A 126 16.04 -27.46 7.02
C LEU A 126 14.97 -27.73 5.97
N LEU A 127 14.20 -26.72 5.57
CA LEU A 127 13.18 -26.83 4.51
C LEU A 127 13.76 -27.38 3.20
N THR A 128 14.91 -26.86 2.77
CA THR A 128 15.61 -27.33 1.56
C THR A 128 16.21 -28.72 1.77
N LEU A 129 16.74 -29.02 2.97
CA LEU A 129 17.26 -30.35 3.31
C LEU A 129 16.15 -31.42 3.30
N PHE A 130 14.97 -31.10 3.81
CA PHE A 130 13.78 -31.96 3.76
C PHE A 130 13.33 -32.21 2.33
N SER A 131 13.37 -31.17 1.49
CA SER A 131 13.07 -31.30 0.06
C SER A 131 13.96 -32.33 -0.61
N GLY A 132 15.26 -32.40 -0.28
CA GLY A 132 16.18 -33.41 -0.80
C GLY A 132 16.00 -34.83 -0.22
N LEU A 133 15.54 -34.96 1.03
CA LEU A 133 15.49 -36.23 1.76
C LEU A 133 14.11 -36.91 1.83
N GLY A 134 13.01 -36.18 1.69
CA GLY A 134 11.66 -36.64 2.04
C GLY A 134 10.93 -37.50 0.99
N GLY A 135 11.35 -37.46 -0.27
CA GLY A 135 10.66 -38.12 -1.39
C GLY A 135 11.26 -39.46 -1.80
N THR A 136 10.42 -40.33 -2.37
CA THR A 136 10.86 -41.51 -3.13
C THR A 136 11.14 -41.18 -4.61
N ARG A 137 10.53 -40.11 -5.11
CA ARG A 137 10.76 -39.53 -6.45
C ARG A 137 11.77 -38.40 -6.31
N LYS A 138 12.56 -38.13 -7.35
CA LYS A 138 13.51 -37.00 -7.43
C LYS A 138 13.11 -36.08 -8.58
N ASP A 139 11.87 -35.59 -8.52
CA ASP A 139 11.23 -34.81 -9.58
C ASP A 139 10.68 -33.48 -9.02
N GLU A 140 10.14 -32.63 -9.90
CA GLU A 140 9.57 -31.34 -9.54
C GLU A 140 8.34 -31.47 -8.61
N GLN A 141 7.66 -32.63 -8.60
CA GLN A 141 6.49 -32.88 -7.76
C GLN A 141 6.89 -33.01 -6.29
N GLN A 142 8.04 -33.64 -6.00
CA GLN A 142 8.56 -33.76 -4.63
C GLN A 142 8.72 -32.40 -3.94
N ILE A 143 9.19 -31.37 -4.67
CA ILE A 143 9.35 -30.02 -4.12
C ILE A 143 7.99 -29.45 -3.70
N GLY A 144 6.97 -29.64 -4.54
CA GLY A 144 5.59 -29.22 -4.26
C GLY A 144 4.95 -29.97 -3.09
N ASP A 145 5.19 -31.28 -2.97
CA ASP A 145 4.63 -32.09 -1.88
C ASP A 145 5.22 -31.70 -0.52
N ILE A 146 6.53 -31.46 -0.44
CA ILE A 146 7.19 -31.01 0.80
C ILE A 146 6.73 -29.60 1.18
N TYR A 147 6.57 -28.71 0.20
CA TYR A 147 5.96 -27.39 0.43
C TYR A 147 4.58 -27.50 1.08
N VAL A 148 3.69 -28.31 0.51
CA VAL A 148 2.34 -28.47 1.04
C VAL A 148 2.35 -29.08 2.45
N LEU A 149 3.25 -30.02 2.74
CA LEU A 149 3.36 -30.62 4.07
C LEU A 149 3.89 -29.66 5.14
N ASP A 150 4.82 -28.78 4.78
CA ASP A 150 5.33 -27.73 5.66
C ASP A 150 4.21 -26.75 6.03
N VAL A 151 3.48 -26.25 5.02
CA VAL A 151 2.35 -25.34 5.21
C VAL A 151 1.21 -26.01 6.01
N ILE A 152 0.98 -27.32 5.86
CA ILE A 152 0.03 -28.05 6.73
C ILE A 152 0.50 -28.01 8.19
N GLY A 153 1.80 -28.19 8.44
CA GLY A 153 2.40 -28.02 9.76
C GLY A 153 2.14 -26.63 10.31
N ASP A 154 2.39 -25.60 9.50
CA ASP A 154 2.11 -24.21 9.87
C ASP A 154 0.62 -24.03 10.24
N ILE A 155 -0.32 -24.49 9.41
CA ILE A 155 -1.77 -24.37 9.68
C ILE A 155 -2.12 -25.02 11.02
N ILE A 156 -1.62 -26.23 11.30
CA ILE A 156 -1.85 -26.92 12.57
C ILE A 156 -1.30 -26.09 13.73
N GLY A 157 -0.07 -25.56 13.60
CA GLY A 157 0.55 -24.71 14.61
C GLY A 157 -0.23 -23.42 14.86
N GLY A 158 -0.72 -22.79 13.79
CA GLY A 158 -1.46 -21.53 13.84
C GLY A 158 -2.82 -21.67 14.49
N LEU A 159 -3.57 -22.73 14.12
CA LEU A 159 -4.83 -23.07 14.78
C LEU A 159 -4.62 -23.45 16.24
N LEU A 160 -3.65 -24.32 16.52
CA LEU A 160 -3.36 -24.78 17.88
C LEU A 160 -2.98 -23.60 18.78
N PHE A 161 -2.14 -22.68 18.30
CA PHE A 161 -1.75 -21.50 19.05
C PHE A 161 -2.92 -20.55 19.27
N SER A 162 -3.65 -20.21 18.21
CA SER A 162 -4.70 -19.18 18.24
C SER A 162 -5.94 -19.58 19.05
N PHE A 163 -6.26 -20.88 19.11
CA PHE A 163 -7.48 -21.37 19.79
C PHE A 163 -7.21 -22.09 21.10
N CYS A 164 -6.01 -22.63 21.32
CA CYS A 164 -5.70 -23.40 22.53
C CYS A 164 -4.54 -22.79 23.31
N LEU A 165 -3.32 -22.75 22.72
CA LEU A 165 -2.13 -22.51 23.53
C LEU A 165 -2.11 -21.14 24.20
N ILE A 166 -2.59 -20.11 23.50
CA ILE A 166 -2.62 -18.73 24.01
C ILE A 166 -3.47 -18.55 25.28
N PHE A 167 -4.53 -19.35 25.46
CA PHE A 167 -5.46 -19.20 26.58
C PHE A 167 -5.04 -19.97 27.83
N PHE A 168 -4.21 -21.01 27.68
CA PHE A 168 -3.87 -21.93 28.77
C PHE A 168 -2.40 -21.90 29.18
N PHE A 169 -1.50 -21.42 28.32
CA PHE A 169 -0.07 -21.55 28.53
C PHE A 169 0.67 -20.21 28.40
N SER A 170 1.68 -20.02 29.25
CA SER A 170 2.62 -18.91 29.14
C SER A 170 3.52 -19.07 27.90
N PRO A 171 4.15 -17.99 27.39
CA PRO A 171 5.08 -18.06 26.28
C PRO A 171 6.16 -19.15 26.45
N PHE A 172 6.82 -19.24 27.61
CA PHE A 172 7.84 -20.28 27.85
C PHE A 172 7.28 -21.70 27.94
N GLN A 173 6.04 -21.88 28.41
CA GLN A 173 5.37 -23.18 28.39
C GLN A 173 5.06 -23.63 26.96
N VAL A 174 4.61 -22.72 26.10
CA VAL A 174 4.42 -22.98 24.67
C VAL A 174 5.73 -23.39 23.99
N LEU A 175 6.83 -22.70 24.28
CA LEU A 175 8.15 -23.05 23.75
C LEU A 175 8.65 -24.40 24.27
N THR A 176 8.33 -24.76 25.51
CA THR A 176 8.66 -26.08 26.09
C THR A 176 7.92 -27.19 25.34
N PHE A 177 6.67 -26.96 24.95
CA PHE A 177 5.92 -27.88 24.09
C PHE A 177 6.60 -28.05 22.72
N LEU A 178 7.06 -26.96 22.08
CA LEU A 178 7.81 -27.03 20.81
C LEU A 178 9.15 -27.76 20.96
N LEU A 179 9.81 -27.59 22.11
CA LEU A 179 11.04 -28.31 22.44
C LEU A 179 10.78 -29.82 22.42
N VAL A 180 9.76 -30.28 23.14
CA VAL A 180 9.36 -31.70 23.18
C VAL A 180 8.99 -32.21 21.79
N LEU A 181 8.24 -31.43 21.02
CA LEU A 181 7.81 -31.79 19.66
C LEU A 181 9.01 -32.04 18.72
N ASN A 182 9.97 -31.11 18.68
CA ASN A 182 11.14 -31.21 17.80
C ASN A 182 12.13 -32.28 18.25
N PHE A 183 12.37 -32.43 19.57
CA PHE A 183 13.18 -33.54 20.08
C PHE A 183 12.56 -34.89 19.74
N SER A 184 11.23 -35.03 19.86
CA SER A 184 10.53 -36.27 19.51
C SER A 184 10.66 -36.59 18.02
N ALA A 185 10.57 -35.58 17.15
CA ALA A 185 10.80 -35.74 15.70
C ALA A 185 12.25 -36.18 15.41
N ALA A 186 13.24 -35.57 16.05
CA ALA A 186 14.64 -35.95 15.91
C ALA A 186 14.90 -37.39 16.39
N ILE A 187 14.35 -37.77 17.53
CA ILE A 187 14.42 -39.13 18.09
C ILE A 187 13.79 -40.14 17.13
N LEU A 188 12.61 -39.83 16.57
CA LEU A 188 11.92 -40.70 15.61
C LEU A 188 12.79 -40.97 14.37
N VAL A 189 13.41 -39.93 13.79
CA VAL A 189 14.31 -40.07 12.64
C VAL A 189 15.49 -40.98 12.99
N VAL A 190 16.13 -40.78 14.15
CA VAL A 190 17.26 -41.61 14.60
C VAL A 190 16.86 -43.06 14.83
N TYR A 191 15.68 -43.33 15.41
CA TYR A 191 15.18 -44.69 15.62
C TYR A 191 14.91 -45.46 14.33
N THR A 192 14.57 -44.74 13.25
CA THR A 192 14.39 -45.36 11.92
C THR A 192 15.69 -45.64 11.18
N GLU A 193 16.81 -45.06 11.61
CA GLU A 193 18.15 -45.45 11.17
C GLU A 193 18.62 -46.70 11.95
N HIS A 194 19.44 -47.57 11.34
CA HIS A 194 19.90 -48.84 11.94
C HIS A 194 20.81 -48.68 13.18
N ASN A 195 20.97 -47.48 13.74
CA ASN A 195 21.83 -47.20 14.89
C ASN A 195 21.04 -46.58 16.07
N ARG A 196 20.24 -47.40 16.75
CA ARG A 196 19.41 -46.99 17.91
C ARG A 196 20.20 -46.36 19.06
N ARG A 197 21.50 -46.67 19.19
CA ARG A 197 22.38 -46.08 20.21
C ARG A 197 22.60 -44.57 20.00
N ALA A 198 22.41 -44.07 18.79
CA ALA A 198 22.51 -42.64 18.50
C ALA A 198 21.32 -41.83 19.06
N ALA A 199 20.24 -42.46 19.52
CA ALA A 199 19.10 -41.78 20.14
C ALA A 199 19.39 -41.38 21.61
N ALA A 200 20.25 -42.11 22.31
CA ALA A 200 20.60 -41.86 23.71
C ALA A 200 21.11 -40.42 23.98
N PRO A 201 22.06 -39.85 23.21
CA PRO A 201 22.50 -38.46 23.44
C PRO A 201 21.39 -37.44 23.19
N VAL A 202 20.47 -37.70 22.23
CA VAL A 202 19.34 -36.80 21.94
C VAL A 202 18.32 -36.82 23.09
N ILE A 203 18.01 -38.01 23.63
CA ILE A 203 17.12 -38.19 24.79
C ILE A 203 17.74 -37.55 26.05
N LEU A 204 19.04 -37.74 26.27
CA LEU A 204 19.75 -37.11 27.39
C LEU A 204 19.67 -35.58 27.30
N LEU A 205 19.92 -35.01 26.11
CA LEU A 205 19.84 -33.57 25.90
C LEU A 205 18.42 -33.03 26.08
N MET A 206 17.39 -33.75 25.62
CA MET A 206 15.99 -33.41 25.88
C MET A 206 15.71 -33.39 27.39
N THR A 207 16.16 -34.42 28.13
CA THR A 207 15.95 -34.54 29.57
C THR A 207 16.66 -33.41 30.33
N LEU A 208 17.91 -33.10 29.99
CA LEU A 208 18.66 -31.99 30.58
C LEU A 208 18.02 -30.63 30.27
N SER A 209 17.48 -30.45 29.07
CA SER A 209 16.80 -29.20 28.70
C SER A 209 15.50 -29.03 29.51
N LEU A 210 14.71 -30.10 29.65
CA LEU A 210 13.49 -30.08 30.46
C LEU A 210 13.79 -29.86 31.94
N LEU A 211 14.82 -30.51 32.48
CA LEU A 211 15.26 -30.29 33.86
C LEU A 211 15.70 -28.84 34.08
N SER A 212 16.42 -28.24 33.12
CA SER A 212 16.84 -26.84 33.20
C SER A 212 15.63 -25.89 33.26
N ILE A 213 14.61 -26.11 32.42
CA ILE A 213 13.38 -25.30 32.42
C ILE A 213 12.58 -25.49 33.71
N ALA A 214 12.57 -26.70 34.28
CA ALA A 214 11.89 -26.98 35.54
C ALA A 214 12.57 -26.32 36.75
N VAL A 215 13.90 -26.17 36.72
CA VAL A 215 14.68 -25.54 37.80
C VAL A 215 14.66 -24.01 37.70
N PHE A 216 14.74 -23.46 36.48
CA PHE A 216 14.78 -22.02 36.26
C PHE A 216 13.43 -21.51 35.73
N ASP A 217 12.72 -20.71 36.54
CA ASP A 217 11.51 -20.01 36.11
C ASP A 217 11.86 -18.84 35.17
N LEU A 218 12.12 -19.18 33.90
CA LEU A 218 12.48 -18.24 32.85
C LEU A 218 11.41 -17.17 32.64
N GLU A 219 10.13 -17.50 32.83
CA GLU A 219 9.03 -16.55 32.70
C GLU A 219 9.16 -15.43 33.73
N LYS A 220 9.28 -15.79 35.01
CA LYS A 220 9.41 -14.82 36.10
C LYS A 220 10.73 -14.05 36.04
N MET A 221 11.84 -14.74 35.77
CA MET A 221 13.16 -14.12 35.72
C MET A 221 13.29 -13.09 34.58
N THR A 222 12.83 -13.45 33.38
CA THR A 222 12.87 -12.53 32.22
C THR A 222 11.77 -11.48 32.30
N GLY A 223 10.61 -11.80 32.90
CA GLY A 223 9.51 -10.89 33.21
C GLY A 223 9.97 -9.70 34.05
N GLN A 224 10.55 -9.99 35.22
CA GLN A 224 11.08 -8.97 36.13
C GLN A 224 12.25 -8.19 35.53
N ALA A 225 13.02 -8.80 34.63
CA ALA A 225 14.14 -8.14 33.96
C ALA A 225 13.72 -6.98 33.03
N MET A 226 12.47 -6.98 32.54
CA MET A 226 11.94 -5.92 31.67
C MET A 226 11.61 -4.63 32.43
N PHE A 227 11.36 -4.72 33.74
CA PHE A 227 10.94 -3.60 34.59
C PHE A 227 11.97 -3.34 35.69
N GLN A 228 13.09 -2.72 35.29
CA GLN A 228 14.17 -2.40 36.22
C GLN A 228 13.71 -1.40 37.28
N GLY A 229 14.01 -1.67 38.55
CA GLY A 229 13.68 -0.78 39.66
C GLY A 229 12.20 -0.76 40.05
N GLN A 230 11.34 -1.55 39.41
CA GLN A 230 9.92 -1.64 39.72
C GLN A 230 9.56 -3.08 40.11
N GLN A 231 8.67 -3.25 41.08
CA GLN A 231 8.18 -4.59 41.42
C GLN A 231 7.07 -4.99 40.46
N VAL A 232 7.23 -6.09 39.73
CA VAL A 232 6.14 -6.62 38.89
C VAL A 232 5.12 -7.31 39.80
N ILE A 233 3.89 -6.80 39.84
CA ILE A 233 2.81 -7.34 40.66
C ILE A 233 2.16 -8.52 39.93
N PHE A 234 1.82 -8.33 38.66
CA PHE A 234 1.39 -9.40 37.77
C PHE A 234 1.64 -9.02 36.31
N GLN A 235 1.68 -10.03 35.46
CA GLN A 235 1.78 -9.90 34.02
C GLN A 235 0.88 -10.95 33.37
N GLU A 236 0.03 -10.53 32.44
CA GLU A 236 -0.97 -11.38 31.81
C GLU A 236 -1.06 -11.07 30.31
N ALA A 237 -1.11 -12.13 29.49
CA ALA A 237 -1.33 -12.00 28.06
C ALA A 237 -2.83 -12.08 27.76
N THR A 238 -3.43 -10.98 27.34
CA THR A 238 -4.84 -10.92 26.93
C THR A 238 -4.98 -11.13 25.41
N PRO A 239 -6.20 -11.34 24.89
CA PRO A 239 -6.46 -11.32 23.46
C PRO A 239 -6.22 -9.96 22.77
N TYR A 240 -6.08 -8.88 23.56
CA TYR A 240 -5.91 -7.52 23.08
C TYR A 240 -4.46 -7.05 23.16
N GLY A 241 -3.69 -7.54 24.13
CA GLY A 241 -2.29 -7.16 24.32
C GLY A 241 -1.58 -7.96 25.41
N ASN A 242 -0.46 -7.45 25.90
CA ASN A 242 0.20 -7.95 27.11
C ASN A 242 0.05 -6.85 28.18
N LEU A 243 -0.62 -7.18 29.27
CA LEU A 243 -0.83 -6.28 30.40
C LEU A 243 0.19 -6.61 31.48
N ALA A 244 0.89 -5.59 31.97
CA ALA A 244 1.76 -5.70 33.13
C ALA A 244 1.43 -4.60 34.12
N VAL A 245 1.34 -4.96 35.40
CA VAL A 245 1.20 -3.96 36.47
C VAL A 245 2.44 -4.00 37.32
N THR A 246 3.07 -2.84 37.42
CA THR A 246 4.22 -2.65 38.28
C THR A 246 3.87 -1.73 39.43
N ARG A 247 4.63 -1.87 40.51
CA ARG A 247 4.55 -1.02 41.68
C ARG A 247 5.90 -0.33 41.88
N SER A 248 5.84 0.99 42.01
CA SER A 248 6.94 1.82 42.48
C SER A 248 6.44 2.55 43.72
N GLU A 249 6.91 2.15 44.89
CA GLU A 249 6.45 2.68 46.18
C GLU A 249 4.93 2.52 46.39
N GLU A 250 4.15 3.60 46.40
CA GLU A 250 2.68 3.58 46.52
C GLU A 250 1.95 3.66 45.17
N GLN A 251 2.68 3.95 44.08
CA GLN A 251 2.11 4.13 42.76
C GLN A 251 2.08 2.80 42.00
N TYR A 252 0.92 2.47 41.42
CA TYR A 252 0.76 1.39 40.47
C TYR A 252 0.72 1.97 39.05
N THR A 253 1.51 1.38 38.16
CA THR A 253 1.52 1.73 36.74
C THR A 253 1.12 0.51 35.92
N VAL A 254 0.14 0.72 35.05
CA VAL A 254 -0.32 -0.30 34.10
C VAL A 254 0.37 -0.06 32.78
N TYR A 255 0.93 -1.13 32.22
CA TYR A 255 1.54 -1.15 30.90
C TYR A 255 0.74 -2.06 29.98
N GLU A 256 0.47 -1.60 28.77
CA GLU A 256 -0.08 -2.40 27.69
C GLU A 256 0.92 -2.43 26.53
N GLY A 257 1.33 -3.63 26.10
CA GLY A 257 2.34 -3.76 25.03
C GLY A 257 3.67 -3.08 25.36
N GLY A 258 3.99 -2.97 26.66
CA GLY A 258 5.21 -2.32 27.15
C GLY A 258 5.17 -0.79 27.19
N VAL A 259 4.03 -0.17 26.86
CA VAL A 259 3.81 1.28 26.96
C VAL A 259 2.93 1.56 28.19
N PRO A 260 3.26 2.55 29.03
CA PRO A 260 2.40 2.91 30.16
C PRO A 260 1.08 3.50 29.64
N VAL A 261 -0.04 2.92 30.06
CA VAL A 261 -1.39 3.36 29.68
C VAL A 261 -2.09 4.16 30.78
N GLY A 262 -1.63 4.02 32.02
CA GLY A 262 -2.13 4.82 33.12
C GLY A 262 -1.44 4.47 34.42
N SER A 263 -1.48 5.42 35.36
CA SER A 263 -0.95 5.25 36.70
C SER A 263 -1.94 5.74 37.73
N THR A 264 -2.03 5.02 38.85
CA THR A 264 -2.82 5.48 39.99
C THR A 264 -2.27 6.80 40.52
N GLN A 265 -3.13 7.62 41.16
CA GLN A 265 -2.78 8.90 41.79
C GLN A 265 -2.36 10.02 40.81
N ASN A 266 -2.71 9.92 39.52
CA ASN A 266 -2.46 11.00 38.55
C ASN A 266 -3.57 12.06 38.55
N VAL A 267 -3.69 12.80 39.65
CA VAL A 267 -4.74 13.82 39.85
C VAL A 267 -4.70 14.90 38.76
N ILE A 268 -3.51 15.28 38.31
CA ILE A 268 -3.32 16.28 37.25
C ILE A 268 -4.01 15.82 35.97
N ALA A 269 -3.66 14.62 35.47
CA ALA A 269 -4.25 14.11 34.24
C ALA A 269 -5.77 13.91 34.35
N ALA A 270 -6.26 13.47 35.52
CA ALA A 270 -7.69 13.29 35.76
C ALA A 270 -8.46 14.63 35.69
N GLU A 271 -7.99 15.65 36.40
CA GLU A 271 -8.66 16.96 36.42
C GLU A 271 -8.59 17.65 35.05
N GLU A 272 -7.45 17.58 34.35
CA GLU A 272 -7.30 18.16 33.02
C GLU A 272 -8.22 17.49 31.99
N THR A 273 -8.28 16.15 32.00
CA THR A 273 -9.13 15.37 31.09
C THR A 273 -10.61 15.69 31.27
N VAL A 274 -11.04 15.88 32.52
CA VAL A 274 -12.47 16.05 32.84
C VAL A 274 -12.89 17.50 32.82
N HIS A 275 -12.22 18.36 33.58
CA HIS A 275 -12.73 19.69 33.91
C HIS A 275 -12.56 20.71 32.79
N TYR A 276 -11.57 20.54 31.93
CA TYR A 276 -11.39 21.37 30.75
C TYR A 276 -12.63 21.32 29.84
N ALA A 277 -13.19 20.13 29.64
CA ALA A 277 -14.35 19.91 28.78
C ALA A 277 -15.68 20.05 29.52
N MET A 278 -15.87 19.34 30.65
CA MET A 278 -17.17 19.27 31.33
C MET A 278 -17.62 20.61 31.93
N SER A 279 -16.69 21.51 32.26
CA SER A 279 -17.03 22.88 32.71
C SER A 279 -17.70 23.72 31.62
N GLN A 280 -17.48 23.39 30.33
CA GLN A 280 -18.04 24.11 29.19
C GLN A 280 -19.55 23.86 29.06
N HIS A 281 -20.02 22.67 29.46
CA HIS A 281 -21.44 22.33 29.44
C HIS A 281 -22.17 22.89 30.68
N PRO A 282 -23.37 23.49 30.55
CA PRO A 282 -24.09 24.07 31.68
C PRO A 282 -24.54 23.02 32.71
N ASP A 283 -24.98 21.83 32.29
CA ASP A 283 -25.42 20.77 33.19
C ASP A 283 -25.26 19.37 32.53
N PRO A 284 -24.04 18.79 32.51
CA PRO A 284 -23.82 17.51 31.82
C PRO A 284 -24.46 16.35 32.61
N LYS A 285 -25.39 15.61 31.99
CA LYS A 285 -26.11 14.47 32.59
C LYS A 285 -25.59 13.13 32.12
N MET A 286 -25.46 12.97 30.81
CA MET A 286 -25.01 11.75 30.15
C MET A 286 -23.58 11.93 29.66
N VAL A 287 -22.64 11.19 30.23
CA VAL A 287 -21.21 11.31 29.92
C VAL A 287 -20.68 9.99 29.39
N LEU A 288 -19.94 10.05 28.29
CA LEU A 288 -19.14 8.94 27.79
C LEU A 288 -17.67 9.19 28.09
N LEU A 289 -17.04 8.28 28.83
CA LEU A 289 -15.59 8.26 29.03
C LEU A 289 -15.00 7.07 28.29
N VAL A 290 -14.12 7.34 27.32
CA VAL A 290 -13.36 6.33 26.58
C VAL A 290 -11.95 6.27 27.17
N SER A 291 -11.62 5.13 27.79
CA SER A 291 -10.38 4.93 28.56
C SER A 291 -10.18 5.95 29.70
N GLY A 292 -8.97 6.11 30.25
CA GLY A 292 -8.68 7.10 31.32
C GLY A 292 -9.18 6.77 32.73
N GLY A 293 -9.89 5.66 32.92
CA GLY A 293 -10.34 5.19 34.24
C GLY A 293 -9.19 4.93 35.22
N LEU A 294 -8.03 4.48 34.73
CA LEU A 294 -6.82 4.24 35.53
C LEU A 294 -6.19 5.53 36.09
N ASN A 295 -6.35 6.65 35.40
CA ASN A 295 -5.81 7.95 35.81
C ASN A 295 -6.66 8.62 36.90
N GLY A 296 -7.89 8.14 37.14
CA GLY A 296 -8.80 8.68 38.16
C GLY A 296 -9.93 9.55 37.60
N ALA A 297 -10.08 9.65 36.27
CA ALA A 297 -11.09 10.51 35.63
C ALA A 297 -12.52 10.23 36.11
N LEU A 298 -12.87 8.98 36.44
CA LEU A 298 -14.21 8.64 36.94
C LEU A 298 -14.58 9.41 38.22
N ALA A 299 -13.64 9.54 39.18
CA ALA A 299 -13.90 10.27 40.42
C ALA A 299 -14.15 11.76 40.16
N GLU A 300 -13.43 12.33 39.19
CA GLU A 300 -13.58 13.73 38.79
C GLU A 300 -14.90 14.00 38.05
N ILE A 301 -15.37 13.04 37.24
CA ILE A 301 -16.70 13.13 36.58
C ILE A 301 -17.82 13.12 37.63
N LEU A 302 -17.71 12.28 38.67
CA LEU A 302 -18.75 12.16 39.71
C LEU A 302 -18.92 13.43 40.57
N LYS A 303 -18.00 14.40 40.50
CA LYS A 303 -18.17 15.74 41.11
C LYS A 303 -19.27 16.56 40.42
N TYR A 304 -19.62 16.22 39.18
CA TYR A 304 -20.74 16.83 38.45
C TYR A 304 -22.06 16.11 38.80
N LYS A 305 -23.18 16.81 38.60
CA LYS A 305 -24.53 16.24 38.74
C LYS A 305 -24.92 15.40 37.52
N VAL A 306 -24.13 14.36 37.25
CA VAL A 306 -24.35 13.39 36.19
C VAL A 306 -25.41 12.36 36.60
N ASP A 307 -26.20 11.91 35.62
CA ASP A 307 -27.18 10.83 35.78
C ASP A 307 -26.55 9.48 35.43
N THR A 308 -25.71 9.44 34.39
CA THR A 308 -25.03 8.21 33.95
C THR A 308 -23.68 8.53 33.32
N VAL A 309 -22.69 7.72 33.66
CA VAL A 309 -21.34 7.72 33.08
C VAL A 309 -21.11 6.36 32.42
N ASP A 310 -21.13 6.33 31.10
CA ASP A 310 -20.70 5.16 30.35
C ASP A 310 -19.17 5.16 30.27
N TYR A 311 -18.54 4.24 30.98
CA TYR A 311 -17.10 4.00 30.87
C TYR A 311 -16.86 2.83 29.94
N VAL A 312 -16.23 3.12 28.80
CA VAL A 312 -15.98 2.12 27.77
C VAL A 312 -14.51 1.75 27.73
N GLU A 313 -14.26 0.44 27.81
CA GLU A 313 -12.95 -0.13 27.49
C GLU A 313 -13.02 -1.36 26.59
N LEU A 314 -11.98 -1.52 25.79
CA LEU A 314 -11.88 -2.63 24.84
C LEU A 314 -11.47 -3.94 25.52
N ASP A 315 -10.47 -3.89 26.41
CA ASP A 315 -9.95 -5.05 27.13
C ASP A 315 -10.65 -5.20 28.50
N PRO A 316 -11.40 -6.28 28.75
CA PRO A 316 -12.05 -6.51 30.05
C PRO A 316 -11.06 -6.55 31.22
N ALA A 317 -9.81 -6.98 30.99
CA ALA A 317 -8.81 -7.01 32.04
C ALA A 317 -8.45 -5.60 32.54
N VAL A 318 -8.54 -4.56 31.69
CA VAL A 318 -8.35 -3.17 32.12
C VAL A 318 -9.49 -2.72 33.01
N ILE A 319 -10.74 -3.08 32.69
CA ILE A 319 -11.91 -2.77 33.54
C ILE A 319 -11.75 -3.40 34.93
N ASP A 320 -11.30 -4.65 35.00
CA ASP A 320 -11.08 -5.33 36.27
C ASP A 320 -9.96 -4.68 37.10
N LEU A 321 -8.95 -4.10 36.43
CA LEU A 321 -7.94 -3.29 37.10
C LEU A 321 -8.49 -1.96 37.62
N VAL A 322 -9.29 -1.26 36.82
CA VAL A 322 -9.92 0.00 37.25
C VAL A 322 -10.83 -0.25 38.45
N LYS A 323 -11.62 -1.34 38.47
CA LYS A 323 -12.42 -1.73 39.64
C LYS A 323 -11.55 -1.97 40.89
N ARG A 324 -10.38 -2.58 40.71
CA ARG A 324 -9.47 -2.88 41.82
C ARG A 324 -8.79 -1.64 42.39
N PHE A 325 -8.50 -0.64 41.55
CA PHE A 325 -7.73 0.54 41.94
C PHE A 325 -8.57 1.80 42.17
N SER A 326 -9.81 1.86 41.68
CA SER A 326 -10.67 3.04 41.75
C SER A 326 -12.02 2.74 42.43
N PRO A 327 -12.23 3.20 43.68
CA PRO A 327 -13.51 3.01 44.39
C PRO A 327 -14.67 3.76 43.73
N ALA A 328 -14.41 4.71 42.82
CA ALA A 328 -15.45 5.40 42.07
C ALA A 328 -16.34 4.43 41.26
N THR A 329 -15.80 3.28 40.86
CA THR A 329 -16.53 2.25 40.10
C THR A 329 -17.70 1.61 40.83
N ASP A 330 -17.79 1.75 42.16
CA ASP A 330 -18.91 1.25 42.96
C ASP A 330 -20.16 2.16 42.91
N ASP A 331 -20.05 3.37 42.35
CA ASP A 331 -21.16 4.31 42.20
C ASP A 331 -22.15 3.81 41.12
N GLN A 332 -23.44 3.77 41.46
CA GLN A 332 -24.50 3.26 40.58
C GLN A 332 -24.67 4.07 39.28
N ARG A 333 -24.13 5.29 39.22
CA ARG A 333 -24.13 6.12 38.01
C ARG A 333 -23.13 5.63 36.97
N ILE A 334 -22.17 4.78 37.34
CA ILE A 334 -21.13 4.30 36.41
C ILE A 334 -21.57 2.97 35.77
N SER A 335 -21.62 2.97 34.45
CA SER A 335 -21.85 1.79 33.62
C SER A 335 -20.53 1.35 32.98
N LEU A 336 -20.04 0.17 33.36
CA LEU A 336 -18.78 -0.39 32.83
C LEU A 336 -19.09 -1.22 31.60
N LEU A 337 -18.66 -0.77 30.42
CA LEU A 337 -18.98 -1.36 29.13
C LEU A 337 -17.73 -1.95 28.47
N THR A 338 -17.71 -3.28 28.33
CA THR A 338 -16.66 -3.99 27.56
C THR A 338 -17.02 -4.03 26.08
N VAL A 339 -16.73 -2.95 25.36
CA VAL A 339 -17.04 -2.82 23.95
C VAL A 339 -16.03 -1.91 23.26
N ASP A 340 -15.88 -2.08 21.96
CA ASP A 340 -15.13 -1.12 21.16
C ASP A 340 -15.81 0.27 21.19
N ALA A 341 -15.08 1.28 21.66
CA ALA A 341 -15.61 2.62 21.90
C ALA A 341 -16.15 3.31 20.65
N ARG A 342 -15.48 3.15 19.50
CA ARG A 342 -15.98 3.78 18.26
C ARG A 342 -17.22 3.07 17.72
N LYS A 343 -17.34 1.75 17.85
CA LYS A 343 -18.60 1.03 17.57
C LYS A 343 -19.74 1.51 18.47
N HIS A 344 -19.46 1.73 19.75
CA HIS A 344 -20.42 2.28 20.72
C HIS A 344 -20.88 3.68 20.31
N VAL A 345 -19.94 4.60 20.06
CA VAL A 345 -20.22 5.97 19.57
C VAL A 345 -21.04 5.94 18.29
N LYS A 346 -20.70 5.08 17.31
CA LYS A 346 -21.44 4.95 16.04
C LYS A 346 -22.89 4.49 16.22
N SER A 347 -23.19 3.77 17.29
CA SER A 347 -24.55 3.31 17.62
C SER A 347 -25.37 4.34 18.40
N ALA A 348 -24.71 5.28 19.08
CA ALA A 348 -25.35 6.36 19.83
C ALA A 348 -25.83 7.48 18.90
N LYS A 349 -26.98 8.08 19.23
CA LYS A 349 -27.53 9.26 18.56
C LYS A 349 -28.13 10.20 19.59
N ASP A 350 -27.69 11.46 19.58
CA ASP A 350 -28.18 12.52 20.49
C ASP A 350 -28.28 12.06 21.95
N LEU A 351 -27.27 11.33 22.42
CA LEU A 351 -27.29 10.64 23.71
C LEU A 351 -26.46 11.35 24.77
N TYR A 352 -25.27 11.83 24.40
CA TYR A 352 -24.28 12.34 25.35
C TYR A 352 -24.22 13.86 25.39
N ASP A 353 -24.08 14.41 26.60
CA ASP A 353 -23.81 15.83 26.83
C ASP A 353 -22.30 16.10 26.85
N ALA A 354 -21.50 15.09 27.20
CA ALA A 354 -20.04 15.13 27.10
C ALA A 354 -19.47 13.79 26.64
N ILE A 355 -18.50 13.85 25.71
CA ILE A 355 -17.69 12.70 25.28
C ILE A 355 -16.23 13.04 25.54
N LEU A 356 -15.59 12.28 26.43
CA LEU A 356 -14.18 12.43 26.80
C LEU A 356 -13.40 11.22 26.29
N VAL A 357 -12.36 11.47 25.49
CA VAL A 357 -11.48 10.43 24.94
C VAL A 357 -10.07 10.62 25.50
N ASP A 358 -9.69 9.77 26.44
CA ASP A 358 -8.36 9.73 27.06
C ASP A 358 -7.54 8.59 26.45
N LEU A 359 -7.20 8.74 25.17
CA LEU A 359 -6.40 7.77 24.43
C LEU A 359 -5.04 8.36 24.08
N ALA A 360 -4.04 7.48 23.96
CA ALA A 360 -2.72 7.87 23.49
C ALA A 360 -2.74 8.35 22.02
N ASP A 361 -1.70 9.10 21.65
CA ASP A 361 -1.47 9.59 20.29
C ASP A 361 -1.67 8.50 19.21
N PRO A 362 -2.06 8.87 17.97
CA PRO A 362 -2.38 7.94 16.87
C PRO A 362 -1.17 7.17 16.32
N SER A 363 -0.54 6.33 17.14
CA SER A 363 0.70 5.59 16.90
C SER A 363 0.50 4.24 16.23
N THR A 364 -0.75 3.83 16.08
CA THR A 364 -1.18 2.62 15.38
C THR A 364 -2.40 2.92 14.52
N ALA A 365 -2.70 2.06 13.55
CA ALA A 365 -3.94 2.16 12.77
C ALA A 365 -5.21 2.02 13.65
N GLN A 366 -5.09 1.26 14.75
CA GLN A 366 -6.13 1.12 15.77
C GLN A 366 -6.41 2.44 16.50
N LEU A 367 -5.38 3.17 16.96
CA LEU A 367 -5.57 4.45 17.65
C LEU A 367 -5.95 5.57 16.67
N ASN A 368 -5.34 5.59 15.48
CA ASN A 368 -5.58 6.63 14.47
C ASN A 368 -7.06 6.81 14.13
N ARG A 369 -7.83 5.73 14.19
CA ARG A 369 -9.26 5.72 13.87
C ARG A 369 -10.11 6.60 14.80
N PHE A 370 -9.59 7.04 15.95
CA PHE A 370 -10.23 8.01 16.86
C PHE A 370 -9.89 9.48 16.55
N TYR A 371 -9.07 9.72 15.52
CA TYR A 371 -8.63 11.05 15.11
C TYR A 371 -9.00 11.35 13.64
N THR A 372 -9.93 10.59 13.07
CA THR A 372 -10.37 10.74 11.66
C THR A 372 -11.62 11.59 11.54
N VAL A 373 -11.83 12.17 10.35
CA VAL A 373 -13.07 12.92 10.04
C VAL A 373 -14.30 12.04 10.21
N GLU A 374 -14.21 10.75 9.85
CA GLU A 374 -15.29 9.79 10.04
C GLU A 374 -15.67 9.62 11.51
N PHE A 375 -14.69 9.44 12.39
CA PHE A 375 -14.95 9.34 13.82
C PHE A 375 -15.50 10.65 14.42
N PHE A 376 -14.95 11.81 14.05
CA PHE A 376 -15.48 13.07 14.55
C PHE A 376 -16.93 13.30 14.12
N LYS A 377 -17.35 12.83 12.94
CA LYS A 377 -18.77 12.82 12.53
C LYS A 377 -19.61 11.86 13.37
N GLU A 378 -19.08 10.67 13.68
CA GLU A 378 -19.75 9.72 14.57
C GLU A 378 -19.94 10.33 15.98
N VAL A 379 -18.92 11.00 16.52
CA VAL A 379 -18.99 11.76 17.78
C VAL A 379 -20.03 12.88 17.68
N ARG A 380 -20.03 13.68 16.60
CA ARG A 380 -21.01 14.76 16.44
C ARG A 380 -22.45 14.25 16.41
N ASN A 381 -22.70 13.08 15.82
CA ASN A 381 -24.03 12.45 15.82
C ASN A 381 -24.42 11.87 17.18
N ALA A 382 -23.45 11.44 17.99
CA ALA A 382 -23.68 10.89 19.32
C ALA A 382 -23.91 11.98 20.39
N LEU A 383 -23.39 13.19 20.17
CA LEU A 383 -23.58 14.35 21.05
C LEU A 383 -24.96 14.98 20.87
N ARG A 384 -25.58 15.40 21.97
CA ARG A 384 -26.72 16.32 21.96
C ARG A 384 -26.33 17.71 21.51
N ASP A 385 -27.32 18.55 21.23
CA ASP A 385 -27.11 19.98 21.02
C ASP A 385 -26.51 20.62 22.26
N GLY A 386 -25.44 21.43 22.07
CA GLY A 386 -24.64 21.97 23.16
C GLY A 386 -23.63 21.00 23.77
N GLY A 387 -23.63 19.73 23.36
CA GLY A 387 -22.69 18.72 23.86
C GLY A 387 -21.23 19.06 23.58
N VAL A 388 -20.34 18.56 24.43
CA VAL A 388 -18.89 18.86 24.38
C VAL A 388 -18.08 17.60 24.11
N PHE A 389 -17.11 17.70 23.21
CA PHE A 389 -16.16 16.63 22.91
C PHE A 389 -14.75 17.06 23.30
N SER A 390 -13.99 16.16 23.93
CA SER A 390 -12.59 16.42 24.21
C SER A 390 -11.69 15.20 24.03
N PHE A 391 -10.47 15.48 23.58
CA PHE A 391 -9.35 14.55 23.49
C PHE A 391 -8.04 15.31 23.65
N SER A 392 -6.95 14.60 23.92
CA SER A 392 -5.60 15.17 23.97
C SER A 392 -4.68 14.60 22.88
N LEU A 393 -3.63 15.36 22.58
CA LEU A 393 -2.45 14.92 21.82
C LEU A 393 -1.19 15.38 22.55
N SER A 394 -0.07 14.70 22.36
CA SER A 394 1.23 15.21 22.79
C SER A 394 1.42 16.65 22.31
N GLY A 395 1.84 17.50 23.24
CA GLY A 395 2.07 18.94 23.08
C GLY A 395 3.54 19.31 23.31
N ALA A 396 3.86 20.57 23.02
CA ALA A 396 5.17 21.14 23.35
C ALA A 396 4.98 22.43 24.14
N GLU A 397 5.59 22.51 25.32
CA GLU A 397 5.50 23.70 26.16
C GLU A 397 6.34 24.87 25.62
N ASN A 398 7.48 24.58 24.99
CA ASN A 398 8.47 25.59 24.59
C ASN A 398 8.80 25.59 23.07
N TYR A 399 8.85 24.42 22.45
CA TYR A 399 9.22 24.29 21.03
C TYR A 399 8.55 23.09 20.37
N ALA A 400 7.74 23.36 19.34
CA ALA A 400 7.15 22.32 18.51
C ALA A 400 7.97 22.15 17.23
N ASN A 401 8.51 20.96 17.02
CA ASN A 401 9.22 20.64 15.77
C ASN A 401 8.22 20.57 14.58
N PRO A 402 8.70 20.71 13.33
CA PRO A 402 7.82 20.71 12.15
C PRO A 402 6.88 19.49 12.06
N GLU A 403 7.34 18.31 12.45
CA GLU A 403 6.60 17.05 12.38
C GLU A 403 5.44 17.03 13.38
N MET A 404 5.67 17.51 14.62
CA MET A 404 4.63 17.66 15.63
C MET A 404 3.59 18.69 15.22
N ARG A 405 4.02 19.84 14.67
CA ARG A 405 3.09 20.83 14.12
C ARG A 405 2.26 20.24 12.99
N TYR A 406 2.85 19.39 12.14
CA TYR A 406 2.13 18.70 11.08
C TYR A 406 1.08 17.73 11.63
N LEU A 407 1.40 16.96 12.68
CA LEU A 407 0.45 16.08 13.38
C LEU A 407 -0.72 16.89 13.96
N SER A 408 -0.44 17.89 14.80
CA SER A 408 -1.47 18.74 15.44
C SER A 408 -2.33 19.45 14.39
N SER A 409 -1.72 20.01 13.34
CA SER A 409 -2.44 20.65 12.24
C SER A 409 -3.35 19.66 11.47
N THR A 410 -2.89 18.42 11.25
CA THR A 410 -3.68 17.37 10.56
C THR A 410 -4.93 16.98 11.35
N VAL A 411 -4.79 16.77 12.66
CA VAL A 411 -5.92 16.41 13.52
C VAL A 411 -6.85 17.60 13.69
N TYR A 412 -6.32 18.81 13.94
CA TYR A 412 -7.10 20.03 14.05
C TYR A 412 -7.90 20.35 12.78
N ARG A 413 -7.29 20.21 11.59
CA ARG A 413 -7.98 20.37 10.31
C ARG A 413 -9.10 19.34 10.13
N SER A 414 -8.91 18.13 10.63
CA SER A 414 -9.93 17.07 10.58
C SER A 414 -11.08 17.37 11.54
N LEU A 415 -10.79 17.93 12.71
CA LEU A 415 -11.79 18.34 13.72
C LEU A 415 -12.64 19.53 13.24
N THR A 416 -11.99 20.57 12.68
CA THR A 416 -12.66 21.76 12.11
C THR A 416 -13.55 21.44 10.91
N ALA A 417 -13.35 20.30 10.24
CA ALA A 417 -14.23 19.84 9.17
C ALA A 417 -15.60 19.37 9.69
N VAL A 418 -15.76 19.22 11.01
CA VAL A 418 -16.98 18.71 11.67
C VAL A 418 -17.53 19.70 12.71
N PHE A 419 -16.67 20.27 13.55
CA PHE A 419 -17.08 21.16 14.64
C PHE A 419 -16.77 22.63 14.33
N PRO A 420 -17.72 23.56 14.55
CA PRO A 420 -17.51 24.98 14.29
C PRO A 420 -16.73 25.71 15.39
N ASN A 421 -16.88 25.31 16.66
CA ASN A 421 -16.24 25.96 17.80
C ASN A 421 -15.23 25.00 18.43
N ILE A 422 -13.96 25.41 18.45
CA ILE A 422 -12.85 24.63 19.01
C ILE A 422 -11.95 25.55 19.82
N ILE A 423 -11.60 25.14 21.04
CA ILE A 423 -10.52 25.75 21.83
C ILE A 423 -9.43 24.73 22.10
N ILE A 424 -8.20 25.22 22.25
CA ILE A 424 -7.03 24.40 22.55
C ILE A 424 -6.41 24.91 23.84
N ILE A 425 -6.18 24.00 24.78
CA ILE A 425 -5.48 24.28 26.04
C ILE A 425 -4.04 23.77 25.90
N PRO A 426 -3.03 24.65 26.01
CA PRO A 426 -1.61 24.28 25.85
C PRO A 426 -1.05 23.57 27.08
N GLY A 427 -0.16 22.61 26.83
CA GLY A 427 0.57 21.86 27.84
C GLY A 427 1.61 20.93 27.20
N ASP A 428 2.21 20.10 28.04
CA ASP A 428 2.92 18.89 27.61
C ASP A 428 1.97 17.93 26.88
N GLN A 429 0.69 17.93 27.24
CA GLN A 429 -0.42 17.53 26.39
C GLN A 429 -1.26 18.73 25.96
N GLN A 430 -1.67 18.75 24.71
CA GLN A 430 -2.64 19.71 24.19
C GLN A 430 -4.04 19.10 24.23
N PHE A 431 -4.93 19.74 24.97
CA PHE A 431 -6.34 19.36 24.99
C PHE A 431 -7.11 20.13 23.92
N TYR A 432 -7.84 19.40 23.09
CA TYR A 432 -8.75 19.91 22.10
C TYR A 432 -10.16 19.77 22.65
N ILE A 433 -10.92 20.87 22.70
CA ILE A 433 -12.32 20.86 23.11
C ILE A 433 -13.14 21.39 21.95
N ALA A 434 -14.18 20.67 21.58
CA ALA A 434 -15.02 20.97 20.43
C ALA A 434 -16.51 20.92 20.80
N SER A 435 -17.29 21.84 20.24
CA SER A 435 -18.76 21.87 20.38
C SER A 435 -19.40 22.60 19.21
N THR A 436 -20.73 22.51 19.09
CA THR A 436 -21.51 23.40 18.24
C THR A 436 -21.82 24.74 18.89
N GLU A 437 -21.75 24.81 20.22
CA GLU A 437 -21.93 26.05 20.96
C GLU A 437 -20.58 26.75 21.21
N PRO A 438 -20.58 28.07 21.47
CA PRO A 438 -19.37 28.81 21.79
C PRO A 438 -18.66 28.27 23.04
N LEU A 439 -17.32 28.17 22.95
CA LEU A 439 -16.44 27.72 24.03
C LEU A 439 -15.57 28.89 24.52
N ASP A 440 -15.17 28.87 25.79
CA ASP A 440 -14.28 29.89 26.35
C ASP A 440 -13.22 29.33 27.31
N TYR A 441 -12.22 30.16 27.60
CA TYR A 441 -11.10 29.84 28.47
C TYR A 441 -11.37 30.08 29.97
N LYS A 442 -12.58 30.50 30.37
CA LYS A 442 -12.94 30.82 31.75
C LYS A 442 -13.37 29.57 32.53
N ILE A 443 -12.52 28.56 32.53
CA ILE A 443 -12.80 27.24 33.09
C ILE A 443 -13.02 27.32 34.60
N THR A 444 -12.20 28.08 35.32
CA THR A 444 -12.29 28.29 36.78
C THR A 444 -13.58 28.99 37.19
N ASP A 445 -13.98 30.05 36.50
CA ASP A 445 -15.27 30.72 36.73
C ASP A 445 -16.44 29.73 36.57
N ARG A 446 -16.37 28.87 35.55
CA ARG A 446 -17.39 27.84 35.27
C ARG A 446 -17.41 26.74 36.32
N LEU A 447 -16.25 26.32 36.83
CA LEU A 447 -16.14 25.35 37.92
C LEU A 447 -16.70 25.92 39.22
N ALA A 448 -16.37 27.18 39.55
CA ALA A 448 -16.88 27.88 40.71
C ALA A 448 -18.42 28.02 40.66
N ALA A 449 -18.98 28.36 39.49
CA ALA A 449 -20.43 28.44 39.30
C ALA A 449 -21.16 27.09 39.53
N LYS A 450 -20.44 25.96 39.41
CA LYS A 450 -20.97 24.61 39.65
C LYS A 450 -20.63 24.06 41.04
N ASN A 451 -19.89 24.82 41.87
CA ASN A 451 -19.34 24.36 43.15
C ASN A 451 -18.47 23.11 43.04
N ILE A 452 -17.61 23.06 42.01
CA ILE A 452 -16.68 21.94 41.81
C ILE A 452 -15.31 22.31 42.35
N GLU A 453 -14.84 21.52 43.31
CA GLU A 453 -13.52 21.70 43.92
C GLU A 453 -12.46 20.86 43.20
N THR A 454 -11.35 21.51 42.88
CA THR A 454 -10.19 20.94 42.18
C THR A 454 -8.93 21.17 43.01
N SER A 455 -7.96 20.27 42.88
CA SER A 455 -6.65 20.35 43.53
C SER A 455 -5.65 21.09 42.65
N TYR A 456 -5.70 20.89 41.34
CA TYR A 456 -4.70 21.36 40.38
C TYR A 456 -5.26 22.33 39.34
N VAL A 457 -6.42 22.06 38.72
CA VAL A 457 -7.07 22.94 37.75
C VAL A 457 -7.71 24.15 38.47
N LYS A 458 -6.86 25.07 38.94
CA LYS A 458 -7.17 26.29 39.67
C LYS A 458 -6.78 27.53 38.86
N GLU A 459 -7.17 28.71 39.35
CA GLU A 459 -6.88 29.99 38.69
C GLU A 459 -5.38 30.23 38.54
N GLU A 460 -4.58 29.90 39.55
CA GLU A 460 -3.12 30.07 39.49
C GLU A 460 -2.48 29.17 38.43
N TYR A 461 -2.97 27.93 38.30
CA TYR A 461 -2.49 26.98 37.29
C TYR A 461 -2.89 27.40 35.89
N LEU A 462 -4.17 27.75 35.69
CA LEU A 462 -4.70 28.14 34.39
C LEU A 462 -4.16 29.49 33.92
N SER A 463 -3.99 30.47 34.80
CA SER A 463 -3.39 31.76 34.43
C SER A 463 -1.95 31.61 33.94
N ALA A 464 -1.18 30.66 34.48
CA ALA A 464 0.14 30.30 33.98
C ALA A 464 0.10 29.52 32.65
N ARG A 465 -0.89 28.63 32.47
CA ARG A 465 -1.06 27.83 31.24
C ARG A 465 -1.60 28.64 30.06
N LEU A 466 -2.55 29.53 30.30
CA LEU A 466 -3.32 30.27 29.28
C LEU A 466 -2.77 31.68 29.01
N THR A 467 -1.48 31.90 29.26
CA THR A 467 -0.82 33.16 28.88
C THR A 467 -0.91 33.40 27.37
N LYS A 468 -0.91 34.67 26.96
CA LYS A 468 -1.04 35.06 25.54
C LYS A 468 0.01 34.39 24.66
N ASP A 469 1.24 34.27 25.14
CA ASP A 469 2.36 33.67 24.40
C ASP A 469 2.17 32.16 24.23
N ARG A 470 1.70 31.44 25.26
CA ARG A 470 1.40 30.00 25.17
C ARG A 470 0.22 29.69 24.26
N LEU A 471 -0.82 30.53 24.29
CA LEU A 471 -1.94 30.42 23.35
C LEU A 471 -1.51 30.73 21.91
N ALA A 472 -0.63 31.71 21.72
CA ALA A 472 -0.03 31.99 20.41
C ALA A 472 0.80 30.82 19.90
N ALA A 473 1.64 30.22 20.75
CA ALA A 473 2.41 29.02 20.42
C ALA A 473 1.51 27.82 20.06
N ALA A 474 0.42 27.60 20.81
CA ALA A 474 -0.56 26.56 20.48
C ALA A 474 -1.24 26.78 19.14
N ARG A 475 -1.56 28.04 18.80
CA ARG A 475 -2.09 28.40 17.46
C ARG A 475 -1.04 28.21 16.37
N GLU A 476 0.23 28.50 16.65
CA GLU A 476 1.31 28.23 15.71
C GLU A 476 1.46 26.72 15.43
N MET A 477 1.23 25.86 16.43
CA MET A 477 1.27 24.40 16.26
C MET A 477 0.26 23.86 15.24
N ILE A 478 -0.89 24.52 15.07
CA ILE A 478 -1.96 24.11 14.17
C ILE A 478 -2.01 24.92 12.86
N SER A 479 -0.98 25.72 12.58
CA SER A 479 -0.99 26.69 11.46
C SER A 479 -0.62 26.11 10.09
N ILE A 480 -0.18 24.84 10.03
CA ILE A 480 0.34 24.25 8.79
C ILE A 480 -0.81 23.72 7.93
N VAL A 481 -0.72 23.91 6.61
CA VAL A 481 -1.68 23.30 5.67
C VAL A 481 -1.36 21.81 5.50
N THR A 482 -2.26 20.96 5.98
CA THR A 482 -2.09 19.49 6.04
C THR A 482 -3.28 18.77 5.42
N PRO A 483 -3.16 17.54 4.89
CA PRO A 483 -4.30 16.77 4.41
C PRO A 483 -5.29 16.41 5.54
N LEU A 484 -6.51 16.02 5.19
CA LEU A 484 -7.46 15.46 6.16
C LEU A 484 -7.04 14.04 6.57
N ASN A 485 -7.23 13.71 7.85
CA ASN A 485 -7.05 12.37 8.35
C ASN A 485 -8.32 11.54 8.13
N LEU A 486 -8.20 10.44 7.38
CA LEU A 486 -9.31 9.56 7.03
C LEU A 486 -8.97 8.12 7.38
N ASP A 487 -9.98 7.27 7.56
CA ASP A 487 -9.79 5.87 7.97
C ASP A 487 -8.83 5.08 7.07
N PHE A 488 -8.99 5.13 5.74
CA PHE A 488 -8.08 4.44 4.79
C PHE A 488 -6.94 5.33 4.25
N ARG A 489 -6.84 6.57 4.75
CA ARG A 489 -5.72 7.48 4.52
C ARG A 489 -5.29 8.10 5.86
N PRO A 490 -4.64 7.32 6.73
CA PRO A 490 -4.35 7.71 8.11
C PRO A 490 -3.16 8.68 8.18
N ALA A 491 -3.37 9.93 7.76
CA ALA A 491 -2.35 10.95 7.67
C ALA A 491 -1.70 11.25 9.03
N SER A 492 -2.45 11.27 10.14
CA SER A 492 -1.87 11.52 11.47
C SER A 492 -0.96 10.40 11.93
N TYR A 493 -1.30 9.14 11.65
CA TYR A 493 -0.42 8.01 11.93
C TYR A 493 0.94 8.14 11.25
N PHE A 494 0.96 8.48 9.96
CA PHE A 494 2.23 8.67 9.23
C PHE A 494 2.99 9.91 9.69
N SER A 495 2.28 10.95 10.12
CA SER A 495 2.88 12.15 10.70
C SER A 495 3.58 11.83 12.01
N LEU A 496 2.93 11.03 12.86
CA LEU A 496 3.49 10.57 14.11
C LEU A 496 4.67 9.60 13.89
N LEU A 497 4.62 8.76 12.86
CA LEU A 497 5.75 7.93 12.45
C LEU A 497 6.96 8.81 12.07
N ASN A 498 6.75 9.86 11.27
CA ASN A 498 7.80 10.81 10.91
C ASN A 498 8.33 11.59 12.13
N TYR A 499 7.43 12.00 13.03
CA TYR A 499 7.82 12.63 14.30
C TYR A 499 8.68 11.69 15.16
N TRP A 500 8.28 10.43 15.31
CA TRP A 500 9.06 9.42 16.01
C TRP A 500 10.43 9.22 15.35
N LEU A 501 10.50 9.11 14.02
CA LEU A 501 11.76 9.03 13.28
C LEU A 501 12.66 10.25 13.49
N SER A 502 12.09 11.46 13.61
CA SER A 502 12.86 12.69 13.85
C SER A 502 13.59 12.67 15.20
N LYS A 503 13.05 11.97 16.21
CA LYS A 503 13.66 11.86 17.55
C LYS A 503 15.00 11.11 17.54
N PHE A 504 15.19 10.20 16.58
CA PHE A 504 16.36 9.31 16.56
C PHE A 504 17.51 9.82 15.69
N GLN A 505 17.42 11.04 15.12
CA GLN A 505 18.34 11.54 14.08
C GLN A 505 18.60 10.52 12.95
N SER A 506 17.73 9.51 12.81
CA SER A 506 17.87 8.46 11.82
C SER A 506 17.48 9.07 10.48
N SER A 507 18.49 9.39 9.68
CA SER A 507 18.28 9.81 8.30
C SER A 507 17.38 8.80 7.56
N LEU A 508 16.53 9.30 6.66
CA LEU A 508 15.83 8.47 5.67
C LEU A 508 16.79 7.68 4.75
N LEU A 509 18.10 7.65 5.03
CA LEU A 509 19.08 6.88 4.28
C LEU A 509 18.76 5.40 4.30
N LEU A 510 18.38 4.77 5.42
CA LEU A 510 18.06 3.33 5.41
C LEU A 510 16.84 3.03 4.52
N PRO A 511 15.70 3.77 4.62
CA PRO A 511 14.64 3.78 3.61
C PRO A 511 15.09 3.95 2.16
N LEU A 512 15.96 4.92 1.90
CA LEU A 512 16.45 5.23 0.56
C LEU A 512 17.41 4.16 0.05
N PHE A 513 18.23 3.56 0.91
CA PHE A 513 19.11 2.42 0.61
C PHE A 513 18.28 1.17 0.35
N ILE A 514 17.22 0.93 1.12
CA ILE A 514 16.25 -0.13 0.89
C ILE A 514 15.57 0.10 -0.47
N GLY A 515 14.99 1.29 -0.70
CA GLY A 515 14.37 1.66 -1.97
C GLY A 515 15.32 1.59 -3.17
N PHE A 516 16.56 2.03 -3.01
CA PHE A 516 17.62 1.96 -4.03
C PHE A 516 18.05 0.52 -4.28
N ALA A 517 18.31 -0.28 -3.24
CA ALA A 517 18.63 -1.70 -3.34
C ALA A 517 17.49 -2.50 -3.99
N ILE A 518 16.24 -2.10 -3.78
CA ILE A 518 15.06 -2.69 -4.42
C ILE A 518 15.00 -2.33 -5.89
N ILE A 519 15.20 -1.06 -6.25
CA ILE A 519 15.30 -0.65 -7.65
C ILE A 519 16.45 -1.38 -8.33
N LEU A 520 17.60 -1.52 -7.65
CA LEU A 520 18.77 -2.25 -8.15
C LEU A 520 18.48 -3.75 -8.29
N THR A 521 17.77 -4.36 -7.34
CA THR A 521 17.41 -5.78 -7.36
C THR A 521 16.34 -6.06 -8.43
N ILE A 522 15.30 -5.24 -8.54
CA ILE A 522 14.29 -5.32 -9.61
C ILE A 522 14.97 -5.11 -10.97
N THR A 523 15.84 -4.10 -11.12
CA THR A 523 16.58 -3.84 -12.35
C THR A 523 17.52 -4.98 -12.69
N PHE A 524 18.26 -5.51 -11.72
CA PHE A 524 19.15 -6.67 -11.89
C PHE A 524 18.38 -7.94 -12.28
N LEU A 525 17.23 -8.19 -11.66
CA LEU A 525 16.36 -9.33 -11.98
C LEU A 525 15.68 -9.17 -13.36
N LEU A 526 15.28 -7.95 -13.73
CA LEU A 526 14.75 -7.63 -15.06
C LEU A 526 15.83 -7.79 -16.16
N LEU A 527 17.08 -7.41 -15.86
CA LEU A 527 18.22 -7.60 -16.76
C LEU A 527 18.55 -9.11 -16.95
N GLN A 528 18.32 -9.95 -15.94
CA GLN A 528 18.49 -11.41 -16.01
C GLN A 528 17.27 -12.18 -16.54
N ALA A 529 16.17 -11.50 -16.87
CA ALA A 529 14.90 -12.15 -17.23
C ALA A 529 14.96 -13.02 -18.51
N LYS A 530 16.05 -13.02 -19.29
CA LYS A 530 16.22 -13.90 -20.47
C LYS A 530 16.25 -15.40 -20.12
N ARG A 531 16.56 -15.75 -18.86
CA ARG A 531 16.54 -17.14 -18.34
C ARG A 531 15.74 -17.32 -17.04
N ARG A 532 15.14 -16.24 -16.48
CA ARG A 532 14.62 -16.20 -15.10
C ARG A 532 13.23 -15.55 -14.93
N ALA A 533 12.38 -15.54 -15.96
CA ALA A 533 11.05 -14.92 -15.86
C ALA A 533 10.13 -15.59 -14.79
N PRO A 534 10.04 -16.94 -14.68
CA PRO A 534 9.20 -17.57 -13.66
C PRO A 534 9.65 -17.32 -12.21
N PRO A 535 10.95 -17.44 -11.85
CA PRO A 535 11.41 -17.12 -10.50
C PRO A 535 11.21 -15.64 -10.10
N LEU A 536 11.31 -14.72 -11.07
CA LEU A 536 11.02 -13.30 -10.83
C LEU A 536 9.53 -13.08 -10.55
N ALA A 537 8.65 -13.70 -11.32
CA ALA A 537 7.21 -13.61 -11.09
C ALA A 537 6.82 -14.19 -9.72
N LEU A 538 7.48 -15.27 -9.29
CA LEU A 538 7.31 -15.84 -7.94
C LEU A 538 7.76 -14.85 -6.85
N CYS A 539 8.92 -14.22 -6.98
CA CYS A 539 9.37 -13.17 -6.06
C CYS A 539 8.36 -12.00 -5.98
N LEU A 540 7.83 -11.54 -7.11
CA LEU A 540 6.78 -10.51 -7.12
C LEU A 540 5.46 -10.99 -6.51
N SER A 541 5.18 -12.29 -6.53
CA SER A 541 4.03 -12.89 -5.85
C SER A 541 4.23 -12.96 -4.35
N GLY A 542 5.42 -13.32 -3.86
CA GLY A 542 5.76 -13.18 -2.44
C GLY A 542 5.58 -11.74 -1.96
N PHE A 543 6.12 -10.76 -2.72
CA PHE A 543 5.94 -9.32 -2.43
C PHE A 543 4.48 -8.91 -2.35
N SER A 544 3.69 -9.32 -3.35
CA SER A 544 2.28 -8.92 -3.46
C SER A 544 1.41 -9.63 -2.44
N GLY A 545 1.66 -10.92 -2.17
CA GLY A 545 0.96 -11.70 -1.16
C GLY A 545 1.12 -11.09 0.22
N MET A 546 2.36 -10.88 0.64
CA MET A 546 2.68 -10.28 1.93
C MET A 546 2.17 -8.83 2.02
N GLY A 547 2.32 -8.05 0.95
CA GLY A 547 1.82 -6.68 0.90
C GLY A 547 0.31 -6.57 1.05
N LEU A 548 -0.46 -7.44 0.38
CA LEU A 548 -1.92 -7.47 0.50
C LEU A 548 -2.38 -8.03 1.85
N GLU A 549 -1.65 -8.98 2.43
CA GLU A 549 -1.92 -9.47 3.78
C GLU A 549 -1.80 -8.36 4.82
N ILE A 550 -0.74 -7.55 4.76
CA ILE A 550 -0.57 -6.38 5.64
C ILE A 550 -1.68 -5.35 5.43
N VAL A 551 -2.06 -5.08 4.18
CA VAL A 551 -3.20 -4.22 3.86
C VAL A 551 -4.48 -4.73 4.53
N ILE A 552 -4.74 -6.04 4.50
CA ILE A 552 -5.90 -6.65 5.17
C ILE A 552 -5.81 -6.53 6.69
N LEU A 553 -4.63 -6.76 7.28
CA LEU A 553 -4.42 -6.62 8.73
C LEU A 553 -4.68 -5.19 9.21
N ILE A 554 -4.15 -4.19 8.51
CA ILE A 554 -4.36 -2.77 8.84
C ILE A 554 -5.83 -2.39 8.61
N ALA A 555 -6.44 -2.83 7.52
CA ALA A 555 -7.85 -2.58 7.28
C ALA A 555 -8.75 -3.22 8.34
N PHE A 556 -8.36 -4.38 8.87
CA PHE A 556 -9.06 -5.04 9.99
C PHE A 556 -8.99 -4.17 11.25
N GLN A 557 -7.81 -3.66 11.60
CA GLN A 557 -7.62 -2.74 12.73
C GLN A 557 -8.48 -1.47 12.59
N VAL A 558 -8.51 -0.87 11.40
CA VAL A 558 -9.32 0.31 11.11
C VAL A 558 -10.80 0.01 11.33
N CYS A 559 -11.30 -1.14 10.87
CA CYS A 559 -12.71 -1.51 10.99
C CYS A 559 -13.13 -1.91 12.41
N TYR A 560 -12.34 -2.74 13.09
CA TYR A 560 -12.76 -3.42 14.33
C TYR A 560 -12.01 -2.98 15.60
N GLY A 561 -10.90 -2.26 15.47
CA GLY A 561 -10.21 -1.70 16.63
C GLY A 561 -9.42 -2.71 17.47
N PHE A 562 -9.11 -3.90 16.95
CA PHE A 562 -8.18 -4.86 17.58
C PHE A 562 -7.44 -5.66 16.51
N VAL A 563 -6.30 -6.28 16.83
CA VAL A 563 -5.58 -7.17 15.90
C VAL A 563 -5.02 -8.42 16.56
N TYR A 564 -4.64 -8.38 17.83
CA TYR A 564 -3.85 -9.42 18.48
C TYR A 564 -4.47 -10.82 18.36
N LYS A 565 -5.75 -10.98 18.73
CA LYS A 565 -6.48 -12.25 18.56
C LYS A 565 -6.66 -12.66 17.10
N GLN A 566 -6.90 -11.69 16.23
CA GLN A 566 -7.26 -11.94 14.83
C GLN A 566 -6.03 -12.26 13.96
N LEU A 567 -4.84 -11.79 14.36
CA LEU A 567 -3.59 -11.98 13.63
C LEU A 567 -3.33 -13.46 13.33
N GLY A 568 -3.49 -14.33 14.33
CA GLY A 568 -3.32 -15.77 14.16
C GLY A 568 -4.33 -16.38 13.18
N ILE A 569 -5.59 -15.93 13.19
CA ILE A 569 -6.63 -16.40 12.26
C ILE A 569 -6.34 -15.93 10.84
N ILE A 570 -5.95 -14.66 10.64
CA ILE A 570 -5.65 -14.09 9.32
C ILE A 570 -4.43 -14.78 8.71
N ILE A 571 -3.34 -14.93 9.46
CA ILE A 571 -2.12 -15.62 8.99
C ILE A 571 -2.45 -17.08 8.66
N THR A 572 -3.17 -17.78 9.54
CA THR A 572 -3.56 -19.17 9.29
C THR A 572 -4.47 -19.30 8.05
N ALA A 573 -5.37 -18.35 7.83
CA ALA A 573 -6.23 -18.31 6.65
C ALA A 573 -5.44 -18.07 5.36
N PHE A 574 -4.40 -17.24 5.41
CA PHE A 574 -3.45 -17.06 4.31
C PHE A 574 -2.76 -18.39 3.97
N LEU A 575 -2.20 -19.05 4.99
CA LEU A 575 -1.46 -20.31 4.85
C LEU A 575 -2.36 -21.46 4.39
N LEU A 576 -3.61 -21.51 4.85
CA LEU A 576 -4.62 -22.43 4.33
C LEU A 576 -4.83 -22.20 2.82
N GLY A 577 -4.93 -20.94 2.42
CA GLY A 577 -4.97 -20.55 1.01
C GLY A 577 -3.76 -21.08 0.25
N THR A 578 -2.55 -20.82 0.72
CA THR A 578 -1.31 -21.23 0.02
C THR A 578 -1.19 -22.74 -0.13
N ALA A 579 -1.52 -23.52 0.91
CA ALA A 579 -1.56 -24.98 0.85
C ALA A 579 -2.55 -25.49 -0.19
N VAL A 580 -3.80 -25.00 -0.17
CA VAL A 580 -4.84 -25.41 -1.11
C VAL A 580 -4.49 -25.01 -2.54
N GLY A 581 -3.95 -23.80 -2.74
CA GLY A 581 -3.48 -23.31 -4.02
C GLY A 581 -2.34 -24.16 -4.59
N GLY A 582 -1.35 -24.48 -3.77
CA GLY A 582 -0.23 -25.35 -4.13
C GLY A 582 -0.70 -26.75 -4.53
N ALA A 583 -1.50 -27.40 -3.70
CA ALA A 583 -2.04 -28.74 -3.96
C ALA A 583 -2.92 -28.78 -5.22
N TRP A 584 -3.72 -27.73 -5.47
CA TRP A 584 -4.53 -27.60 -6.68
C TRP A 584 -3.66 -27.44 -7.92
N SER A 585 -2.60 -26.63 -7.84
CA SER A 585 -1.66 -26.39 -8.94
C SER A 585 -0.98 -27.69 -9.39
N VAL A 586 -0.41 -28.46 -8.45
CA VAL A 586 0.28 -29.74 -8.75
C VAL A 586 -0.58 -30.68 -9.62
N ARG A 587 -1.90 -30.74 -9.38
CA ARG A 587 -2.82 -31.66 -10.09
C ARG A 587 -3.32 -31.14 -11.44
N ARG A 588 -3.22 -29.84 -11.73
CA ARG A 588 -3.87 -29.20 -12.90
C ARG A 588 -2.89 -28.62 -13.92
N ILE A 589 -1.57 -28.68 -13.69
CA ILE A 589 -0.57 -28.09 -14.59
C ILE A 589 -0.45 -28.88 -15.91
N LYS A 590 -1.22 -28.45 -16.92
CA LYS A 590 -0.98 -28.80 -18.34
C LYS A 590 0.07 -27.89 -18.98
N VAL A 591 -0.05 -26.57 -18.79
CA VAL A 591 0.90 -25.56 -19.32
C VAL A 591 1.25 -24.56 -18.21
N ALA A 592 2.37 -24.81 -17.51
CA ALA A 592 2.76 -24.07 -16.30
C ALA A 592 2.88 -22.56 -16.51
N GLN A 593 3.46 -22.13 -17.64
CA GLN A 593 3.63 -20.71 -17.94
C GLN A 593 2.30 -19.97 -18.15
N VAL A 594 1.32 -20.60 -18.81
CA VAL A 594 -0.02 -20.01 -19.00
C VAL A 594 -0.76 -19.93 -17.66
N LEU A 595 -0.60 -20.94 -16.80
CA LEU A 595 -1.17 -20.93 -15.46
C LEU A 595 -0.61 -19.76 -14.64
N MET A 596 0.71 -19.55 -14.61
CA MET A 596 1.31 -18.41 -13.91
C MET A 596 0.79 -17.07 -14.42
N ILE A 597 0.69 -16.88 -15.74
CA ILE A 597 0.13 -15.63 -16.31
C ILE A 597 -1.30 -15.40 -15.82
N ARG A 598 -2.14 -16.43 -15.83
CA ARG A 598 -3.54 -16.33 -15.34
C ARG A 598 -3.59 -15.99 -13.86
N LEU A 599 -2.76 -16.62 -13.04
CA LEU A 599 -2.68 -16.35 -11.60
C LEU A 599 -2.22 -14.92 -11.32
N ASP A 600 -1.26 -14.40 -12.08
CA ASP A 600 -0.80 -13.01 -11.97
C ASP A 600 -1.90 -12.01 -12.36
N VAL A 601 -2.64 -12.27 -13.45
CA VAL A 601 -3.79 -11.42 -13.83
C VAL A 601 -4.87 -11.46 -12.76
N LEU A 602 -5.22 -12.64 -12.25
CA LEU A 602 -6.25 -12.79 -11.21
C LEU A 602 -5.85 -12.09 -9.92
N LEU A 603 -4.60 -12.23 -9.46
CA LEU A 603 -4.09 -11.54 -8.28
C LEU A 603 -4.08 -10.03 -8.48
N GLY A 604 -3.70 -9.57 -9.68
CA GLY A 604 -3.75 -8.15 -10.05
C GLY A 604 -5.17 -7.58 -9.98
N LEU A 605 -6.15 -8.25 -10.61
CA LEU A 605 -7.56 -7.85 -10.59
C LEU A 605 -8.14 -7.90 -9.16
N PHE A 606 -7.82 -8.94 -8.40
CA PHE A 606 -8.24 -9.05 -7.00
C PHE A 606 -7.72 -7.88 -6.16
N ALA A 607 -6.45 -7.51 -6.32
CA ALA A 607 -5.88 -6.34 -5.64
C ALA A 607 -6.63 -5.05 -6.01
N PHE A 608 -7.02 -4.85 -7.28
CA PHE A 608 -7.86 -3.69 -7.66
C PHE A 608 -9.25 -3.70 -7.01
N LEU A 609 -9.87 -4.88 -6.86
CA LEU A 609 -11.18 -5.01 -6.21
C LEU A 609 -11.11 -4.89 -4.68
N LEU A 610 -9.97 -5.21 -4.07
CA LEU A 610 -9.81 -5.19 -2.62
C LEU A 610 -10.05 -3.80 -2.04
N GLY A 611 -9.53 -2.73 -2.66
CA GLY A 611 -9.71 -1.35 -2.18
C GLY A 611 -11.19 -0.96 -1.99
N PRO A 612 -12.02 -1.05 -3.04
CA PRO A 612 -13.47 -0.82 -2.93
C PRO A 612 -14.17 -1.74 -1.91
N ILE A 613 -13.80 -3.02 -1.83
CA ILE A 613 -14.37 -3.96 -0.85
C ILE A 613 -14.11 -3.48 0.58
N LEU A 614 -12.88 -3.05 0.89
CA LEU A 614 -12.52 -2.55 2.22
C LEU A 614 -13.30 -1.28 2.58
N VAL A 615 -13.46 -0.35 1.64
CA VAL A 615 -14.29 0.86 1.82
C VAL A 615 -15.75 0.52 2.07
N MET A 616 -16.30 -0.45 1.33
CA MET A 616 -17.67 -0.92 1.54
C MET A 616 -17.86 -1.53 2.94
N LEU A 617 -16.90 -2.34 3.40
CA LEU A 617 -16.98 -3.00 4.72
C LEU A 617 -16.95 -1.99 5.88
N GLN A 618 -16.11 -0.95 5.77
CA GLN A 618 -16.01 0.10 6.80
C GLN A 618 -17.25 1.02 6.84
N THR A 619 -17.81 1.37 5.69
CA THR A 619 -18.99 2.26 5.60
C THR A 619 -20.31 1.55 5.90
N THR A 620 -20.35 0.22 5.84
CA THR A 620 -21.56 -0.57 6.03
C THR A 620 -22.14 -0.41 7.45
N ALA A 621 -23.44 -0.13 7.53
CA ALA A 621 -24.21 -0.09 8.78
C ALA A 621 -24.96 -1.41 9.07
N ASN A 622 -24.84 -2.40 8.17
CA ASN A 622 -25.51 -3.68 8.34
C ASN A 622 -24.86 -4.51 9.47
N PRO A 623 -25.59 -4.82 10.55
CA PRO A 623 -25.03 -5.50 11.72
C PRO A 623 -24.57 -6.93 11.40
N VAL A 624 -25.22 -7.62 10.44
CA VAL A 624 -24.84 -8.97 10.03
C VAL A 624 -23.46 -8.95 9.37
N LEU A 625 -23.23 -8.02 8.43
CA LEU A 625 -21.95 -7.84 7.75
C LEU A 625 -20.81 -7.50 8.73
N GLN A 626 -21.10 -6.68 9.75
CA GLN A 626 -20.12 -6.34 10.79
C GLN A 626 -19.80 -7.54 11.72
N GLN A 627 -20.77 -8.42 11.99
CA GLN A 627 -20.54 -9.61 12.81
C GLN A 627 -19.78 -10.71 12.05
N ILE A 628 -20.15 -10.98 10.79
CA ILE A 628 -19.48 -12.00 9.98
C ILE A 628 -18.14 -11.54 9.42
N GLY A 629 -17.89 -10.23 9.39
CA GLY A 629 -16.70 -9.64 8.80
C GLY A 629 -15.39 -10.21 9.36
N PRO A 630 -15.17 -10.18 10.70
CA PRO A 630 -13.97 -10.74 11.31
C PRO A 630 -13.81 -12.24 11.13
N ILE A 631 -14.90 -13.00 11.11
CA ILE A 631 -14.87 -14.45 11.17
C ILE A 631 -14.78 -15.07 9.77
N VAL A 632 -15.43 -14.45 8.78
CA VAL A 632 -15.63 -15.04 7.45
C VAL A 632 -15.02 -14.18 6.36
N ILE A 633 -15.33 -12.88 6.32
CA ILE A 633 -14.97 -12.03 5.17
C ILE A 633 -13.46 -11.79 5.13
N PHE A 634 -12.88 -11.30 6.22
CA PHE A 634 -11.44 -11.02 6.29
C PHE A 634 -10.61 -12.29 6.08
N PRO A 635 -10.83 -13.39 6.83
CA PRO A 635 -10.15 -14.66 6.57
C PRO A 635 -10.36 -15.17 5.13
N GLY A 636 -11.57 -15.06 4.58
CA GLY A 636 -11.86 -15.50 3.21
C GLY A 636 -11.11 -14.71 2.13
N LEU A 637 -11.02 -13.37 2.29
CA LEU A 637 -10.20 -12.53 1.42
C LEU A 637 -8.73 -12.94 1.48
N THR A 638 -8.22 -13.20 2.68
CA THR A 638 -6.83 -13.64 2.89
C THR A 638 -6.56 -15.03 2.31
N THR A 639 -7.47 -15.99 2.49
CA THR A 639 -7.38 -17.32 1.88
C THR A 639 -7.36 -17.25 0.37
N LEU A 640 -8.10 -16.34 -0.25
CA LEU A 640 -8.08 -16.15 -1.69
C LEU A 640 -6.72 -15.61 -2.19
N ILE A 641 -6.12 -14.66 -1.49
CA ILE A 641 -4.76 -14.20 -1.80
C ILE A 641 -3.77 -15.37 -1.66
N GLY A 642 -3.82 -16.07 -0.52
CA GLY A 642 -2.98 -17.24 -0.26
C GLY A 642 -3.10 -18.28 -1.36
N PHE A 643 -4.32 -18.60 -1.80
CA PHE A 643 -4.57 -19.54 -2.90
C PHE A 643 -3.90 -19.11 -4.21
N LEU A 644 -4.07 -17.84 -4.59
CA LEU A 644 -3.50 -17.31 -5.83
C LEU A 644 -1.96 -17.30 -5.80
N VAL A 645 -1.36 -17.01 -4.64
CA VAL A 645 0.10 -16.99 -4.45
C VAL A 645 0.66 -18.41 -4.37
N GLY A 646 0.11 -19.27 -3.51
CA GLY A 646 0.58 -20.66 -3.32
C GLY A 646 0.45 -21.53 -4.57
N ALA A 647 -0.54 -21.26 -5.43
CA ALA A 647 -0.65 -21.95 -6.72
C ALA A 647 0.51 -21.65 -7.69
N GLN A 648 1.25 -20.56 -7.50
CA GLN A 648 2.37 -20.19 -8.38
C GLN A 648 3.64 -20.97 -8.09
N PHE A 649 3.86 -21.39 -6.83
CA PHE A 649 5.10 -22.05 -6.43
C PHE A 649 5.33 -23.37 -7.19
N PRO A 650 4.38 -24.33 -7.25
CA PRO A 650 4.55 -25.56 -8.04
C PRO A 650 4.66 -25.29 -9.55
N ALA A 651 3.98 -24.26 -10.05
CA ALA A 651 4.06 -23.88 -11.46
C ALA A 651 5.45 -23.33 -11.81
N ALA A 652 6.05 -22.53 -10.93
CA ALA A 652 7.42 -22.04 -11.07
C ALA A 652 8.44 -23.19 -10.96
N ALA A 653 8.26 -24.10 -9.99
CA ALA A 653 9.09 -25.30 -9.82
C ALA A 653 9.18 -26.12 -11.10
N LYS A 654 8.05 -26.38 -11.76
CA LYS A 654 8.03 -27.12 -13.04
C LYS A 654 8.75 -26.40 -14.19
N LEU A 655 8.76 -25.06 -14.21
CA LEU A 655 9.38 -24.27 -15.28
C LEU A 655 10.89 -24.09 -15.11
N THR A 656 11.41 -24.23 -13.88
CA THR A 656 12.82 -23.99 -13.57
C THR A 656 13.53 -25.19 -12.95
N PHE A 657 12.94 -26.37 -13.05
CA PHE A 657 13.49 -27.57 -12.45
C PHE A 657 14.86 -27.94 -13.05
N SER A 658 15.87 -28.06 -12.19
CA SER A 658 17.18 -28.64 -12.52
C SER A 658 17.50 -29.83 -11.62
N GLN A 659 17.72 -29.56 -10.33
CA GLN A 659 17.89 -30.51 -9.24
C GLN A 659 16.98 -30.09 -8.08
N VAL A 660 16.58 -31.06 -7.25
CA VAL A 660 15.60 -30.83 -6.17
C VAL A 660 16.11 -29.77 -5.21
N GLU A 661 17.33 -29.91 -4.68
CA GLU A 661 17.90 -29.00 -3.68
C GLU A 661 18.20 -27.61 -4.26
N GLU A 662 18.75 -27.55 -5.49
CA GLU A 662 19.08 -26.29 -6.15
C GLU A 662 17.82 -25.50 -6.52
N THR A 663 16.81 -26.17 -7.07
CA THR A 663 15.54 -25.56 -7.48
C THR A 663 14.75 -25.11 -6.26
N ALA A 664 14.58 -25.99 -5.26
CA ALA A 664 13.86 -25.67 -4.02
C ALA A 664 14.52 -24.49 -3.30
N GLY A 665 15.84 -24.56 -3.06
CA GLY A 665 16.55 -23.50 -2.34
C GLY A 665 16.51 -22.15 -3.07
N THR A 666 16.54 -22.15 -4.39
CA THR A 666 16.44 -20.91 -5.19
C THR A 666 15.03 -20.34 -5.18
N LEU A 667 13.99 -21.18 -5.37
CA LEU A 667 12.60 -20.71 -5.41
C LEU A 667 12.11 -20.25 -4.03
N TYR A 668 12.38 -21.01 -2.96
CA TYR A 668 12.09 -20.57 -1.60
C TYR A 668 12.82 -19.29 -1.25
N GLY A 669 14.12 -19.21 -1.58
CA GLY A 669 14.91 -18.00 -1.33
C GLY A 669 14.32 -16.76 -2.01
N LEU A 670 13.84 -16.90 -3.25
CA LEU A 670 13.24 -15.78 -3.99
C LEU A 670 11.82 -15.43 -3.54
N ASP A 671 11.01 -16.42 -3.18
CA ASP A 671 9.66 -16.19 -2.65
C ASP A 671 9.73 -15.45 -1.31
N PHE A 672 10.55 -15.95 -0.38
CA PHE A 672 10.78 -15.31 0.92
C PHE A 672 11.45 -13.95 0.80
N LEU A 673 12.38 -13.75 -0.14
CA LEU A 673 12.96 -12.43 -0.42
C LEU A 673 11.87 -11.45 -0.90
N GLY A 674 11.02 -11.90 -1.82
CA GLY A 674 9.88 -11.12 -2.29
C GLY A 674 8.96 -10.73 -1.14
N ALA A 675 8.55 -11.69 -0.33
CA ALA A 675 7.69 -11.49 0.83
C ALA A 675 8.34 -10.56 1.88
N ALA A 676 9.63 -10.71 2.17
CA ALA A 676 10.38 -9.82 3.06
C ALA A 676 10.36 -8.37 2.57
N LEU A 677 10.63 -8.15 1.28
CA LEU A 677 10.55 -6.83 0.66
C LEU A 677 9.12 -6.28 0.69
N GLY A 678 8.12 -7.13 0.48
CA GLY A 678 6.70 -6.77 0.62
C GLY A 678 6.39 -6.27 2.02
N ALA A 679 6.77 -7.03 3.05
CA ALA A 679 6.53 -6.68 4.45
C ALA A 679 7.18 -5.35 4.84
N MET A 680 8.45 -5.15 4.49
CA MET A 680 9.18 -3.93 4.84
C MET A 680 8.70 -2.72 4.03
N MET A 681 8.60 -2.84 2.70
CA MET A 681 8.28 -1.68 1.84
C MET A 681 6.84 -1.21 1.99
N ILE A 682 5.89 -2.14 2.02
CA ILE A 682 4.48 -1.80 2.03
C ILE A 682 4.15 -1.07 3.32
N THR A 683 4.66 -1.58 4.45
CA THR A 683 4.41 -1.01 5.76
C THR A 683 5.20 0.28 6.01
N ALA A 684 6.48 0.32 5.61
CA ALA A 684 7.35 1.47 5.90
C ALA A 684 7.18 2.64 4.93
N PHE A 685 6.80 2.39 3.67
CA PHE A 685 6.79 3.43 2.62
C PHE A 685 5.48 3.53 1.88
N VAL A 686 4.98 2.43 1.30
CA VAL A 686 3.89 2.53 0.33
C VAL A 686 2.58 2.94 1.02
N ILE A 687 2.20 2.26 2.11
CA ILE A 687 1.01 2.62 2.89
C ILE A 687 1.13 4.06 3.44
N PRO A 688 2.27 4.46 4.04
CA PRO A 688 2.50 5.84 4.45
C PRO A 688 2.38 6.92 3.38
N MET A 689 2.90 6.66 2.18
CA MET A 689 2.96 7.69 1.14
C MET A 689 1.65 7.84 0.38
N ILE A 690 0.95 6.74 0.11
CA ILE A 690 -0.20 6.75 -0.81
C ILE A 690 -1.51 6.23 -0.18
N GLY A 691 -1.46 5.70 1.05
CA GLY A 691 -2.62 5.16 1.76
C GLY A 691 -2.95 3.72 1.39
N ILE A 692 -3.92 3.14 2.10
CA ILE A 692 -4.24 1.70 2.04
C ILE A 692 -4.83 1.34 0.67
N THR A 693 -5.83 2.08 0.19
CA THR A 693 -6.49 1.77 -1.10
C THR A 693 -5.56 1.92 -2.29
N ALA A 694 -4.68 2.94 -2.29
CA ALA A 694 -3.74 3.15 -3.38
C ALA A 694 -2.63 2.09 -3.40
N THR A 695 -2.26 1.57 -2.23
CA THR A 695 -1.35 0.42 -2.11
C THR A 695 -1.92 -0.81 -2.82
N CYS A 696 -3.22 -1.08 -2.68
CA CYS A 696 -3.90 -2.15 -3.42
C CYS A 696 -3.75 -1.99 -4.94
N TYR A 697 -3.95 -0.77 -5.45
CA TYR A 697 -3.81 -0.46 -6.88
C TYR A 697 -2.37 -0.56 -7.38
N PHE A 698 -1.40 -0.15 -6.56
CA PHE A 698 0.02 -0.31 -6.84
C PHE A 698 0.40 -1.78 -6.99
N ILE A 699 0.02 -2.63 -6.03
CA ILE A 699 0.26 -4.08 -6.09
C ILE A 699 -0.47 -4.70 -7.29
N GLY A 700 -1.71 -4.28 -7.55
CA GLY A 700 -2.48 -4.71 -8.72
C GLY A 700 -1.75 -4.43 -10.04
N GLY A 701 -1.26 -3.20 -10.21
CA GLY A 701 -0.45 -2.80 -11.37
C GLY A 701 0.85 -3.59 -11.50
N LEU A 702 1.55 -3.84 -10.39
CA LEU A 702 2.78 -4.64 -10.35
C LEU A 702 2.54 -6.08 -10.83
N LYS A 703 1.43 -6.71 -10.42
CA LYS A 703 1.09 -8.07 -10.86
C LYS A 703 0.63 -8.14 -12.32
N LEU A 704 -0.09 -7.14 -12.81
CA LEU A 704 -0.41 -7.04 -14.25
C LEU A 704 0.86 -6.86 -15.11
N PHE A 705 1.83 -6.08 -14.62
CA PHE A 705 3.13 -5.95 -15.27
C PHE A 705 3.89 -7.28 -15.29
N SER A 706 3.92 -8.01 -14.17
CA SER A 706 4.49 -9.36 -14.09
C SER A 706 3.86 -10.32 -15.11
N ALA A 707 2.52 -10.30 -15.23
CA ALA A 707 1.79 -11.08 -16.23
C ALA A 707 2.20 -10.72 -17.67
N ALA A 708 2.35 -9.43 -17.97
CA ALA A 708 2.75 -8.95 -19.29
C ALA A 708 4.18 -9.39 -19.64
N VAL A 709 5.11 -9.37 -18.68
CA VAL A 709 6.49 -9.86 -18.87
C VAL A 709 6.50 -11.37 -19.12
N LEU A 710 5.74 -12.14 -18.35
CA LEU A 710 5.61 -13.59 -18.55
C LEU A 710 4.97 -13.94 -19.92
N TRP A 711 3.98 -13.15 -20.35
CA TRP A 711 3.31 -13.30 -21.64
C TRP A 711 4.26 -13.02 -22.80
N TRP A 712 5.01 -11.91 -22.73
CA TRP A 712 6.00 -11.56 -23.76
C TRP A 712 7.03 -12.67 -23.94
N ARG A 713 7.55 -13.20 -22.83
CA ARG A 713 8.63 -14.19 -22.84
C ARG A 713 8.12 -15.63 -22.96
N ARG A 714 6.90 -15.82 -23.45
CA ARG A 714 6.38 -17.16 -23.73
C ARG A 714 7.11 -17.76 -24.91
N GLU A 715 7.85 -18.84 -24.68
CA GLU A 715 8.40 -19.62 -25.78
C GLU A 715 7.22 -20.23 -26.57
N PRO A 716 7.19 -20.13 -27.91
CA PRO A 716 6.19 -20.82 -28.70
C PRO A 716 6.39 -22.32 -28.51
N VAL A 717 5.44 -22.96 -27.84
CA VAL A 717 5.44 -24.41 -27.64
C VAL A 717 5.36 -25.07 -29.03
N TYR A 718 6.47 -25.64 -29.50
CA TYR A 718 6.44 -26.64 -30.56
C TYR A 718 5.91 -27.93 -29.92
N GLU A 719 4.60 -28.17 -30.04
CA GLU A 719 3.98 -29.45 -29.69
C GLU A 719 4.44 -30.50 -30.73
N GLU A 720 5.23 -31.49 -30.31
CA GLU A 720 5.41 -32.74 -31.06
C GLU A 720 4.04 -33.42 -31.23
N THR A 721 3.64 -33.57 -32.49
CA THR A 721 2.66 -34.54 -33.03
C THR A 721 1.41 -34.80 -32.19
N VAL A 722 0.41 -33.91 -32.30
CA VAL A 722 -1.02 -34.24 -32.11
C VAL A 722 -1.78 -33.57 -33.26
N PRO A 723 -2.75 -34.24 -33.94
CA PRO A 723 -3.43 -33.68 -35.11
C PRO A 723 -4.19 -32.40 -34.73
N PRO A 724 -4.45 -31.50 -35.71
CA PRO A 724 -4.81 -30.12 -35.42
C PRO A 724 -6.18 -30.06 -34.75
N VAL A 725 -6.19 -29.96 -33.43
CA VAL A 725 -7.36 -29.47 -32.71
C VAL A 725 -7.36 -27.96 -32.91
N LYS A 726 -8.31 -27.47 -33.70
CA LYS A 726 -8.65 -26.05 -33.83
C LYS A 726 -8.73 -25.44 -32.42
N LYS A 727 -7.73 -24.63 -32.06
CA LYS A 727 -7.77 -23.75 -30.89
C LYS A 727 -8.64 -22.55 -31.25
N ASP A 728 -9.95 -22.67 -31.07
CA ASP A 728 -10.84 -21.53 -31.01
C ASP A 728 -10.76 -20.90 -29.61
N ILE A 729 -9.74 -20.08 -29.37
CA ILE A 729 -9.97 -18.87 -28.57
C ILE A 729 -10.21 -17.79 -29.61
N SER A 730 -11.48 -17.49 -29.87
CA SER A 730 -11.85 -16.51 -30.86
C SER A 730 -11.16 -15.17 -30.52
N PRO A 731 -10.63 -14.44 -31.52
CA PRO A 731 -10.14 -13.08 -31.31
C PRO A 731 -11.17 -12.20 -30.60
N GLN A 732 -12.45 -12.52 -30.76
CA GLN A 732 -13.59 -11.91 -30.06
C GLN A 732 -13.58 -12.10 -28.54
N PHE A 733 -13.02 -13.19 -28.00
CA PHE A 733 -12.88 -13.39 -26.55
C PHE A 733 -11.78 -12.51 -25.96
N VAL A 734 -10.64 -12.35 -26.65
CA VAL A 734 -9.57 -11.42 -26.27
C VAL A 734 -10.03 -9.97 -26.43
N TYR A 735 -10.71 -9.66 -27.53
CA TYR A 735 -11.30 -8.34 -27.76
C TYR A 735 -12.39 -8.04 -26.73
N GLY A 736 -13.23 -9.02 -26.40
CA GLY A 736 -14.31 -8.94 -25.42
C GLY A 736 -13.80 -8.78 -23.99
N SER A 737 -12.68 -9.42 -23.62
CA SER A 737 -12.06 -9.24 -22.30
C SER A 737 -11.32 -7.90 -22.18
N VAL A 738 -10.72 -7.40 -23.27
CA VAL A 738 -10.20 -6.03 -23.34
C VAL A 738 -11.34 -5.00 -23.25
N LEU A 739 -12.45 -5.19 -23.98
CA LEU A 739 -13.64 -4.34 -23.90
C LEU A 739 -14.33 -4.41 -22.54
N LEU A 740 -14.36 -5.57 -21.87
CA LEU A 740 -14.83 -5.71 -20.50
C LEU A 740 -13.91 -5.00 -19.51
N CYS A 741 -12.59 -5.06 -19.68
CA CYS A 741 -11.64 -4.30 -18.87
C CYS A 741 -11.78 -2.80 -19.08
N PHE A 742 -11.88 -2.32 -20.33
CA PHE A 742 -12.11 -0.91 -20.64
C PHE A 742 -13.51 -0.45 -20.23
N GLY A 743 -14.51 -1.32 -20.35
CA GLY A 743 -15.88 -1.10 -19.89
C GLY A 743 -15.97 -1.04 -18.37
N ALA A 744 -15.26 -1.91 -17.66
CA ALA A 744 -15.13 -1.88 -16.20
C ALA A 744 -14.36 -0.64 -15.72
N LEU A 745 -13.27 -0.25 -16.40
CA LEU A 745 -12.55 1.00 -16.16
C LEU A 745 -13.41 2.24 -16.44
N GLY A 746 -14.25 2.18 -17.48
CA GLY A 746 -15.22 3.23 -17.81
C GLY A 746 -16.39 3.30 -16.82
N PHE A 747 -16.88 2.16 -16.34
CA PHE A 747 -17.91 2.05 -15.32
C PHE A 747 -17.42 2.53 -13.95
N LEU A 748 -16.16 2.20 -13.60
CA LEU A 748 -15.46 2.75 -12.42
C LEU A 748 -15.24 4.28 -12.54
N GLY A 749 -15.07 4.81 -13.75
CA GLY A 749 -14.99 6.25 -13.99
C GLY A 749 -16.35 6.98 -13.92
N TYR A 750 -17.46 6.27 -13.99
CA TYR A 750 -18.82 6.81 -13.95
C TYR A 750 -19.36 6.94 -12.51
N TRP A 751 -18.88 6.11 -11.57
CA TRP A 751 -19.28 6.13 -10.15
C TRP A 751 -18.25 6.85 -9.27
N ASP A 752 -18.43 8.17 -9.15
CA ASP A 752 -17.98 9.08 -8.08
C ASP A 752 -16.46 9.21 -7.75
N LYS A 753 -16.02 10.48 -7.57
CA LYS A 753 -14.76 11.05 -7.02
C LYS A 753 -13.38 10.38 -7.26
N THR A 754 -13.26 9.28 -7.99
CA THR A 754 -12.00 8.61 -8.39
C THR A 754 -11.35 9.24 -9.63
N SER A 755 -12.04 10.21 -10.24
CA SER A 755 -11.60 10.88 -11.47
C SER A 755 -10.23 11.55 -11.33
N MET A 756 -9.90 12.17 -10.20
CA MET A 756 -8.62 12.88 -10.04
C MET A 756 -7.40 11.94 -10.01
N THR A 757 -7.54 10.71 -9.51
CA THR A 757 -6.38 9.83 -9.27
C THR A 757 -6.00 9.04 -10.52
N ILE A 758 -6.98 8.58 -11.29
CA ILE A 758 -6.76 7.98 -12.62
C ILE A 758 -6.30 9.06 -13.61
N TYR A 759 -6.85 10.28 -13.49
CA TYR A 759 -6.39 11.44 -14.24
C TYR A 759 -4.93 11.79 -13.89
N ALA A 760 -4.55 11.80 -12.61
CA ALA A 760 -3.15 12.00 -12.18
C ALA A 760 -2.18 10.97 -12.77
N PHE A 761 -2.57 9.69 -12.85
CA PHE A 761 -1.74 8.62 -13.40
C PHE A 761 -1.39 8.82 -14.88
N SER A 762 -2.31 9.39 -15.66
CA SER A 762 -2.09 9.70 -17.08
C SER A 762 -1.07 10.83 -17.31
N PHE A 763 -0.68 11.59 -16.27
CA PHE A 763 0.35 12.63 -16.36
C PHE A 763 1.77 12.14 -16.09
N PHE A 764 1.96 10.88 -15.69
CA PHE A 764 3.29 10.36 -15.44
C PHE A 764 4.01 10.00 -16.76
N PRO A 765 5.30 10.37 -16.92
CA PRO A 765 6.09 10.00 -18.09
C PRO A 765 6.12 8.49 -18.36
N THR A 766 6.04 7.69 -17.31
CA THR A 766 6.00 6.21 -17.36
C THR A 766 4.80 5.67 -18.13
N TYR A 767 3.62 6.28 -18.00
CA TYR A 767 2.42 5.90 -18.76
C TYR A 767 2.64 6.01 -20.27
N HIS A 768 3.29 7.10 -20.72
CA HIS A 768 3.57 7.35 -22.13
C HIS A 768 4.67 6.44 -22.68
N TRP A 769 5.71 6.17 -21.89
CA TRP A 769 6.75 5.19 -22.25
C TRP A 769 6.19 3.78 -22.40
N ILE A 770 5.23 3.39 -21.55
CA ILE A 770 4.53 2.10 -21.65
C ILE A 770 3.70 2.03 -22.93
N ILE A 771 2.95 3.08 -23.29
CA ILE A 771 2.19 3.12 -24.54
C ILE A 771 3.11 3.03 -25.76
N LEU A 772 4.23 3.75 -25.76
CA LEU A 772 5.23 3.69 -26.84
C LEU A 772 5.88 2.32 -26.96
N ALA A 773 6.21 1.69 -25.83
CA ALA A 773 6.74 0.32 -25.82
C ALA A 773 5.72 -0.66 -26.42
N LEU A 774 4.45 -0.59 -25.99
CA LEU A 774 3.36 -1.42 -26.50
C LEU A 774 3.07 -1.18 -27.99
N LEU A 775 3.18 0.06 -28.46
CA LEU A 775 3.03 0.40 -29.88
C LEU A 775 4.19 -0.14 -30.72
N ALA A 776 5.43 0.07 -30.26
CA ALA A 776 6.63 -0.46 -30.91
C ALA A 776 6.59 -1.99 -31.00
N LEU A 777 6.09 -2.64 -29.95
CA LEU A 777 5.85 -4.08 -29.92
C LEU A 777 4.79 -4.56 -30.89
N GLY A 778 3.65 -3.88 -30.91
CA GLY A 778 2.57 -4.18 -31.86
C GLY A 778 3.07 -4.10 -33.31
N ILE A 779 3.91 -3.09 -33.60
CA ILE A 779 4.54 -2.92 -34.92
C ILE A 779 5.57 -4.02 -35.19
N MET A 780 6.48 -4.32 -34.27
CA MET A 780 7.47 -5.39 -34.44
C MET A 780 6.84 -6.77 -34.62
N GLN A 781 5.74 -7.03 -33.90
CA GLN A 781 4.99 -8.28 -33.97
C GLN A 781 4.17 -8.38 -35.26
N ALA A 782 3.59 -7.28 -35.73
CA ALA A 782 2.93 -7.19 -37.03
C ALA A 782 3.92 -7.39 -38.21
N MET A 783 5.18 -6.98 -38.03
CA MET A 783 6.25 -7.16 -39.03
C MET A 783 6.92 -8.54 -39.01
N GLN A 784 6.50 -9.47 -38.14
CA GLN A 784 7.05 -10.84 -38.02
C GLN A 784 8.59 -10.91 -37.97
N LEU A 785 9.26 -9.94 -37.35
CA LEU A 785 10.71 -9.96 -37.22
C LEU A 785 11.15 -11.08 -36.24
N PRO A 786 12.01 -12.04 -36.65
CA PRO A 786 12.59 -12.98 -35.70
C PRO A 786 13.62 -12.26 -34.82
N ALA A 787 13.76 -12.69 -33.56
CA ALA A 787 14.68 -12.11 -32.59
C ALA A 787 16.14 -12.27 -33.05
N VAL A 788 16.73 -11.19 -33.56
CA VAL A 788 18.11 -11.17 -34.06
C VAL A 788 19.11 -11.21 -32.90
N SER A 789 20.01 -12.19 -32.90
CA SER A 789 21.26 -12.17 -32.13
C SER A 789 22.18 -11.11 -32.75
N ILE A 790 22.49 -10.06 -31.99
CA ILE A 790 23.30 -8.94 -32.47
C ILE A 790 24.77 -9.35 -32.45
N ASP A 791 25.31 -9.71 -33.62
CA ASP A 791 26.74 -9.69 -33.91
C ASP A 791 26.99 -8.54 -34.91
N SER A 792 27.82 -7.57 -34.50
CA SER A 792 27.86 -6.21 -35.08
C SER A 792 28.38 -6.16 -36.52
N ARG A 793 29.12 -7.18 -36.97
CA ARG A 793 29.65 -7.25 -38.35
C ARG A 793 28.69 -7.91 -39.35
N SER A 794 27.72 -8.70 -38.86
CA SER A 794 26.69 -9.37 -39.67
C SER A 794 25.44 -8.49 -39.86
N PHE A 795 25.17 -7.59 -38.91
CA PHE A 795 23.96 -6.79 -38.86
C PHE A 795 23.75 -5.96 -40.13
N ILE A 796 24.77 -5.26 -40.62
CA ILE A 796 24.64 -4.33 -41.76
C ILE A 796 24.37 -5.08 -43.08
N LYS A 797 25.10 -6.16 -43.36
CA LYS A 797 24.87 -6.96 -44.59
C LYS A 797 23.53 -7.72 -44.56
N THR A 798 23.03 -8.09 -43.38
CA THR A 798 21.75 -8.81 -43.25
C THR A 798 20.55 -7.85 -43.30
N PHE A 799 20.72 -6.61 -42.85
CA PHE A 799 19.69 -5.55 -42.90
C PHE A 799 19.38 -5.12 -44.33
N ASP A 800 20.38 -5.07 -45.21
CA ASP A 800 20.27 -4.44 -46.54
C ASP A 800 19.68 -5.35 -47.64
N LEU A 801 19.69 -6.68 -47.47
CA LEU A 801 19.24 -7.61 -48.52
C LEU A 801 17.99 -8.42 -48.11
N LYS A 802 17.92 -8.93 -46.88
CA LYS A 802 16.83 -9.85 -46.48
C LYS A 802 15.54 -9.17 -46.02
N ILE A 803 15.60 -7.94 -45.51
CA ILE A 803 14.39 -7.18 -45.08
C ILE A 803 13.60 -6.68 -46.30
N PHE A 804 14.30 -6.21 -47.33
CA PHE A 804 13.68 -5.77 -48.58
C PHE A 804 13.08 -6.92 -49.37
N GLU A 805 13.75 -8.09 -49.41
CA GLU A 805 13.19 -9.31 -50.02
C GLU A 805 11.98 -9.87 -49.24
N ARG A 806 11.99 -9.83 -47.90
CA ARG A 806 10.89 -10.39 -47.07
C ARG A 806 9.64 -9.54 -47.05
N THR A 807 9.76 -8.21 -47.12
CA THR A 807 8.61 -7.30 -47.03
C THR A 807 7.99 -6.95 -48.39
N ARG A 808 8.65 -7.30 -49.50
CA ARG A 808 8.28 -6.91 -50.88
C ARG A 808 8.09 -5.39 -51.10
N LEU A 809 8.49 -4.56 -50.14
CA LEU A 809 8.36 -3.10 -50.21
C LEU A 809 9.65 -2.49 -50.77
N GLY A 810 9.55 -1.77 -51.89
CA GLY A 810 10.68 -1.02 -52.44
C GLY A 810 11.16 0.10 -51.50
N LEU A 811 12.46 0.43 -51.56
CA LEU A 811 13.15 1.42 -50.73
C LEU A 811 12.38 2.75 -50.57
N PHE A 812 11.74 3.24 -51.63
CA PHE A 812 10.95 4.47 -51.62
C PHE A 812 9.69 4.40 -50.74
N ARG A 813 9.05 3.23 -50.60
CA ARG A 813 7.86 3.05 -49.73
C ARG A 813 8.25 3.09 -48.24
N TRP A 814 9.42 2.57 -47.90
CA TRP A 814 9.98 2.62 -46.54
C TRP A 814 10.37 4.03 -46.11
N ILE A 815 11.01 4.80 -47.00
CA ILE A 815 11.36 6.20 -46.76
C ILE A 815 10.10 7.04 -46.54
N GLY A 816 9.03 6.77 -47.29
CA GLY A 816 7.72 7.42 -47.11
C GLY A 816 7.08 7.12 -45.76
N PHE A 817 7.10 5.87 -45.31
CA PHE A 817 6.56 5.46 -44.01
C PHE A 817 7.31 6.08 -42.81
N ILE A 818 8.64 6.08 -42.85
CA ILE A 818 9.47 6.65 -41.77
C ILE A 818 9.31 8.18 -41.72
N SER A 819 9.31 8.83 -42.89
CA SER A 819 9.13 10.30 -42.97
C SER A 819 7.73 10.72 -42.48
N PHE A 820 6.68 9.96 -42.81
CA PHE A 820 5.32 10.22 -42.36
C PHE A 820 5.14 9.97 -40.86
N SER A 821 5.73 8.89 -40.32
CA SER A 821 5.68 8.56 -38.89
C SER A 821 6.38 9.64 -38.05
N LEU A 822 7.54 10.13 -38.48
CA LEU A 822 8.23 11.21 -37.80
C LEU A 822 7.40 12.49 -37.76
N VAL A 823 6.69 12.84 -38.84
CA VAL A 823 5.84 14.05 -38.90
C VAL A 823 4.56 13.89 -38.09
N ALA A 824 3.93 12.71 -38.09
CA ALA A 824 2.68 12.44 -37.37
C ALA A 824 2.87 12.38 -35.85
N PHE A 825 4.01 11.83 -35.38
CA PHE A 825 4.24 11.62 -33.95
C PHE A 825 5.03 12.75 -33.28
N LEU A 826 5.77 13.60 -34.01
CA LEU A 826 6.51 14.76 -33.46
C LEU A 826 5.69 15.70 -32.54
N PRO A 827 4.41 16.01 -32.84
CA PRO A 827 3.62 16.93 -32.00
C PRO A 827 3.28 16.35 -30.63
N ILE A 828 3.17 15.02 -30.52
CA ILE A 828 2.89 14.29 -29.27
C ILE A 828 4.07 14.41 -28.29
N PHE A 829 5.29 14.60 -28.80
CA PHE A 829 6.51 14.63 -28.00
C PHE A 829 6.85 16.00 -27.39
N ARG A 830 6.11 17.09 -27.67
CA ARG A 830 6.56 18.45 -27.33
C ARG A 830 5.63 19.36 -26.51
N CYS A 831 4.46 18.90 -26.07
CA CYS A 831 3.60 19.73 -25.21
C CYS A 831 3.64 19.28 -23.74
N TYR A 832 4.21 20.13 -22.87
CA TYR A 832 4.23 19.91 -21.41
C TYR A 832 2.95 20.42 -20.72
N PHE A 833 2.00 20.99 -21.45
CA PHE A 833 0.66 21.36 -20.95
C PHE A 833 -0.43 20.74 -21.84
N LYS A 834 -1.33 20.01 -21.17
CA LYS A 834 -2.63 19.45 -21.58
C LYS A 834 -3.25 20.08 -22.85
N VAL A 835 -3.82 19.32 -23.81
CA VAL A 835 -5.29 19.08 -24.02
C VAL A 835 -5.52 18.53 -25.45
N PRO A 836 -6.41 17.54 -25.67
CA PRO A 836 -7.85 17.79 -25.83
C PRO A 836 -8.75 16.99 -24.86
N TYR A 837 -9.07 17.62 -23.72
CA TYR A 837 -10.29 17.35 -22.95
C TYR A 837 -10.96 18.62 -22.40
N LEU A 838 -10.74 19.79 -23.02
CA LEU A 838 -11.14 21.08 -22.41
C LEU A 838 -12.38 21.76 -23.01
N PHE A 839 -13.24 21.05 -23.74
CA PHE A 839 -14.51 21.63 -24.20
C PHE A 839 -15.66 20.63 -24.12
N CYS A 840 -16.19 20.38 -22.92
CA CYS A 840 -17.58 19.91 -22.73
C CYS A 840 -17.97 19.82 -21.23
N HIS A 841 -18.01 20.95 -20.51
CA HIS A 841 -18.77 20.97 -19.25
C HIS A 841 -19.56 22.25 -18.97
N VAL A 842 -19.70 23.16 -19.95
CA VAL A 842 -20.47 24.40 -19.78
C VAL A 842 -21.47 24.64 -20.92
N CYS A 843 -22.19 23.60 -21.37
CA CYS A 843 -23.32 23.79 -22.28
C CYS A 843 -24.45 22.80 -21.93
N PRO A 844 -25.67 23.28 -21.62
CA PRO A 844 -26.76 22.42 -21.13
C PRO A 844 -27.58 21.75 -22.23
N ARG A 845 -27.10 21.62 -23.47
CA ARG A 845 -27.81 20.90 -24.54
C ARG A 845 -26.89 19.97 -25.33
N GLN A 846 -27.38 18.75 -25.59
CA GLN A 846 -26.69 17.73 -26.37
C GLN A 846 -26.44 18.23 -27.79
N CYS A 847 -25.16 18.41 -28.15
CA CYS A 847 -24.77 18.84 -29.49
C CYS A 847 -24.73 17.64 -30.44
N ILE A 848 -25.39 17.77 -31.59
CA ILE A 848 -25.52 16.72 -32.62
C ILE A 848 -24.20 16.42 -33.35
N PHE A 849 -23.13 17.20 -33.12
CA PHE A 849 -21.86 17.12 -33.85
C PHE A 849 -20.74 16.29 -33.18
N GLY A 850 -21.06 15.42 -32.21
CA GLY A 850 -20.10 14.45 -31.65
C GLY A 850 -19.39 13.57 -32.70
N TYR A 851 -19.94 13.48 -33.92
CA TYR A 851 -19.44 12.66 -35.02
C TYR A 851 -18.36 13.30 -35.91
N MET A 852 -18.13 14.63 -35.87
CA MET A 852 -17.22 15.32 -36.82
C MET A 852 -15.82 15.64 -36.25
N ARG A 853 -15.44 15.00 -35.13
CA ARG A 853 -14.27 15.34 -34.30
C ARG A 853 -12.90 15.14 -34.99
N SER A 854 -12.82 14.25 -35.98
CA SER A 854 -11.60 13.93 -36.74
C SER A 854 -11.28 14.92 -37.87
N TYR A 855 -12.22 15.79 -38.24
CA TYR A 855 -12.07 16.71 -39.38
C TYR A 855 -11.52 18.10 -39.01
N LEU A 856 -11.32 18.39 -37.71
CA LEU A 856 -10.90 19.71 -37.19
C LEU A 856 -9.38 19.93 -37.11
N VAL A 857 -8.58 18.86 -37.17
CA VAL A 857 -7.11 18.93 -37.06
C VAL A 857 -6.44 19.66 -38.24
N PRO A 858 -6.88 19.49 -39.50
CA PRO A 858 -6.31 20.25 -40.62
C PRO A 858 -6.67 21.74 -40.59
N ALA A 859 -7.87 22.10 -40.13
CA ALA A 859 -8.31 23.50 -40.01
C ALA A 859 -7.50 24.28 -38.97
N ALA A 860 -7.12 23.63 -37.87
CA ALA A 860 -6.24 24.21 -36.84
C ALA A 860 -4.81 24.49 -37.36
N LEU A 861 -4.32 23.67 -38.28
CA LEU A 861 -3.00 23.81 -38.90
C LEU A 861 -2.93 24.99 -39.89
N ILE A 862 -4.03 25.27 -40.60
CA ILE A 862 -4.12 26.39 -41.56
C ILE A 862 -4.26 27.75 -40.85
N MET A 863 -4.96 27.80 -39.70
CA MET A 863 -5.12 29.04 -38.94
C MET A 863 -3.81 29.57 -38.33
N ASN A 864 -2.82 28.70 -38.07
CA ASN A 864 -1.51 29.09 -37.55
C ASN A 864 -0.58 29.75 -38.59
N ILE A 865 -0.92 29.70 -39.88
CA ILE A 865 -0.08 30.27 -40.95
C ILE A 865 -0.29 31.79 -41.09
N ASN A 866 -1.39 32.35 -40.56
CA ASN A 866 -1.78 33.74 -40.83
C ASN A 866 -1.53 34.75 -39.69
N LYS A 867 -0.53 34.50 -38.83
CA LYS A 867 -0.03 35.46 -37.81
C LYS A 867 -1.14 36.15 -36.99
N ARG A 868 -2.15 35.40 -36.53
CA ARG A 868 -2.98 35.85 -35.41
C ARG A 868 -2.63 35.00 -34.19
N TYR A 869 -2.14 35.69 -33.18
CA TYR A 869 -1.31 35.22 -32.08
C TYR A 869 -1.90 34.10 -31.24
N TRP A 870 -1.06 33.14 -30.84
CA TRP A 870 -1.22 32.58 -29.48
C TRP A 870 0.06 32.26 -28.69
N CYS A 871 1.27 32.20 -29.25
CA CYS A 871 2.46 32.21 -28.39
C CYS A 871 3.73 32.65 -29.12
N PHE A 872 4.23 33.81 -28.72
CA PHE A 872 5.35 34.58 -29.27
C PHE A 872 6.75 33.96 -29.01
N HIS A 873 6.88 32.65 -28.76
CA HIS A 873 8.16 32.08 -28.30
C HIS A 873 8.64 30.76 -28.94
N LEU A 874 8.01 30.25 -30.00
CA LEU A 874 8.32 28.90 -30.50
C LEU A 874 8.71 28.84 -31.99
N CYS A 875 9.72 29.61 -32.37
CA CYS A 875 10.52 29.30 -33.56
C CYS A 875 11.91 28.81 -33.12
N PRO A 876 12.32 27.56 -33.45
CA PRO A 876 13.63 27.01 -33.10
C PRO A 876 14.81 27.82 -33.69
N ILE A 877 14.57 28.59 -34.74
CA ILE A 877 15.58 29.50 -35.33
C ILE A 877 15.71 30.78 -34.49
N GLY A 878 14.61 31.28 -33.89
CA GLY A 878 14.65 32.46 -33.02
C GLY A 878 15.31 32.20 -31.67
N THR A 879 15.15 31.00 -31.11
CA THR A 879 15.79 30.60 -29.85
C THR A 879 17.30 30.36 -30.03
N LEU A 880 17.72 29.82 -31.18
CA LEU A 880 19.14 29.74 -31.57
C LEU A 880 19.76 31.12 -31.86
N PHE A 881 18.98 32.02 -32.49
CA PHE A 881 19.41 33.40 -32.75
C PHE A 881 19.69 34.17 -31.47
N ASP A 882 18.85 34.02 -30.43
CA ASP A 882 19.01 34.75 -29.16
C ASP A 882 20.13 34.15 -28.29
N CYS A 883 20.33 32.82 -28.32
CA CYS A 883 21.44 32.17 -27.63
C CYS A 883 22.81 32.49 -28.25
N GLN A 884 22.91 32.71 -29.56
CA GLN A 884 24.16 33.10 -30.22
C GLN A 884 24.37 34.63 -30.26
N ALA A 885 23.32 35.44 -30.40
CA ALA A 885 23.41 36.90 -30.38
C ALA A 885 23.88 37.44 -29.02
N ARG A 886 23.54 36.77 -27.91
CA ARG A 886 24.08 37.09 -26.58
C ARG A 886 25.57 36.81 -26.43
N ILE A 887 26.14 35.93 -27.26
CA ILE A 887 27.53 35.46 -27.12
C ILE A 887 28.48 36.14 -28.11
N SER A 888 28.03 36.55 -29.30
CA SER A 888 28.93 37.08 -30.34
C SER A 888 28.58 38.46 -30.92
N GLY A 889 27.48 39.09 -30.50
CA GLY A 889 27.17 40.49 -30.82
C GLY A 889 26.98 40.86 -32.30
N LYS A 890 26.99 39.90 -33.24
CA LYS A 890 26.65 40.14 -34.66
C LYS A 890 25.77 39.04 -35.23
N ALA A 891 24.63 39.45 -35.80
CA ALA A 891 23.66 38.57 -36.44
C ALA A 891 24.13 38.10 -37.83
N TRP A 892 24.20 36.79 -38.04
CA TRP A 892 24.38 36.17 -39.36
C TRP A 892 23.03 35.75 -39.95
N HIS A 893 22.80 36.03 -41.24
CA HIS A 893 21.56 35.65 -41.92
C HIS A 893 21.64 34.25 -42.55
N LEU A 894 20.65 33.39 -42.26
CA LEU A 894 20.54 32.07 -42.88
C LEU A 894 20.25 32.16 -44.39
N PRO A 895 20.88 31.34 -45.24
CA PRO A 895 20.64 31.33 -46.68
C PRO A 895 19.20 30.96 -47.04
N ARG A 896 18.65 31.62 -48.07
CA ARG A 896 17.24 31.48 -48.50
C ARG A 896 16.83 30.07 -48.91
N TRP A 897 17.78 29.19 -49.26
CA TRP A 897 17.49 27.82 -49.70
C TRP A 897 16.99 26.89 -48.57
N LEU A 898 17.28 27.17 -47.30
CA LEU A 898 16.72 26.35 -46.20
C LEU A 898 15.20 26.51 -46.05
N LYS A 899 14.61 27.58 -46.61
CA LYS A 899 13.16 27.81 -46.63
C LYS A 899 12.42 26.96 -47.67
N THR A 900 13.13 26.32 -48.60
CA THR A 900 12.52 25.48 -49.65
C THR A 900 12.42 24.01 -49.23
N VAL A 901 13.08 23.60 -48.15
CA VAL A 901 13.09 22.22 -47.63
C VAL A 901 11.69 21.71 -47.24
N PRO A 902 10.82 22.46 -46.55
CA PRO A 902 9.48 21.99 -46.21
C PRO A 902 8.59 21.83 -47.45
N ILE A 903 8.79 22.68 -48.45
CA ILE A 903 8.07 22.63 -49.73
C ILE A 903 8.50 21.39 -50.52
N LEU A 904 9.80 21.09 -50.57
CA LEU A 904 10.33 19.86 -51.17
C LEU A 904 9.79 18.59 -50.51
N ILE A 905 9.70 18.57 -49.18
CA ILE A 905 9.13 17.44 -48.43
C ILE A 905 7.65 17.24 -48.78
N LEU A 906 6.87 18.32 -48.88
CA LEU A 906 5.44 18.30 -49.23
C LEU A 906 5.18 17.90 -50.69
N LEU A 907 5.99 18.42 -51.62
CA LEU A 907 5.96 18.03 -53.03
C LEU A 907 6.32 16.56 -53.19
N PHE A 908 7.31 16.08 -52.43
CA PHE A 908 7.71 14.68 -52.42
C PHE A 908 6.62 13.76 -51.84
N THR A 909 5.90 14.19 -50.79
CA THR A 909 4.76 13.41 -50.25
C THR A 909 3.57 13.39 -51.19
N ALA A 910 3.29 14.50 -51.90
CA ALA A 910 2.23 14.56 -52.90
C ALA A 910 2.55 13.68 -54.13
N VAL A 911 3.78 13.70 -54.63
CA VAL A 911 4.23 12.83 -55.73
C VAL A 911 4.23 11.36 -55.32
N ALA A 912 4.66 11.04 -54.09
CA ALA A 912 4.58 9.69 -53.54
C ALA A 912 3.12 9.20 -53.46
N TYR A 913 2.19 10.07 -53.04
CA TYR A 913 0.76 9.76 -52.97
C TYR A 913 0.14 9.44 -54.34
N PHE A 914 0.36 10.29 -55.37
CA PHE A 914 -0.20 10.05 -56.70
C PHE A 914 0.40 8.81 -57.38
N LYS A 915 1.69 8.53 -57.15
CA LYS A 915 2.35 7.33 -57.69
C LYS A 915 1.86 6.06 -57.01
N ILE A 916 1.67 6.09 -55.69
CA ILE A 916 1.08 4.97 -54.92
C ILE A 916 -0.39 4.75 -55.33
N SER A 917 -1.16 5.81 -55.56
CA SER A 917 -2.55 5.72 -56.03
C SER A 917 -2.65 5.16 -57.46
N SER A 918 -1.73 5.54 -58.35
CA SER A 918 -1.61 4.99 -59.72
C SER A 918 -1.28 3.50 -59.69
N ASP A 919 -0.31 3.10 -58.87
CA ASP A 919 0.10 1.70 -58.73
C ASP A 919 -1.01 0.82 -58.10
N LEU A 920 -1.87 1.40 -57.27
CA LEU A 920 -3.03 0.72 -56.66
C LEU A 920 -4.22 0.52 -57.61
N ALA A 921 -4.21 1.14 -58.79
CA ALA A 921 -5.27 1.04 -59.80
C ALA A 921 -5.07 -0.16 -60.76
N HIS A 922 -3.86 -0.72 -60.86
CA HIS A 922 -3.57 -1.94 -61.62
C HIS A 922 -3.28 -3.11 -60.67
N PRO A 923 -4.26 -3.96 -60.34
CA PRO A 923 -4.03 -5.09 -59.45
C PRO A 923 -3.22 -6.16 -60.20
N ALA A 924 -1.96 -6.36 -59.82
CA ALA A 924 -1.29 -7.62 -60.08
C ALA A 924 -1.75 -8.63 -59.01
N ASP A 925 -2.23 -9.80 -59.45
CA ASP A 925 -2.85 -10.90 -58.70
C ASP A 925 -2.11 -11.35 -57.43
N THR A 926 -2.13 -10.54 -56.38
CA THR A 926 -1.64 -10.90 -55.06
C THR A 926 -2.68 -10.53 -54.02
N LEU A 927 -3.53 -11.49 -53.70
CA LEU A 927 -4.37 -11.47 -52.50
C LEU A 927 -3.47 -11.36 -51.26
N PHE A 928 -3.69 -10.28 -50.49
CA PHE A 928 -3.07 -9.92 -49.19
C PHE A 928 -1.69 -9.21 -49.20
N ASP A 929 -1.67 -7.94 -49.62
CA ASP A 929 -0.70 -6.95 -49.09
C ASP A 929 -1.43 -6.02 -48.09
N TRP A 930 -1.03 -6.09 -46.81
CA TRP A 930 -1.60 -5.31 -45.70
C TRP A 930 -1.48 -3.80 -45.92
N TYR A 931 -0.47 -3.35 -46.66
CA TYR A 931 -0.27 -1.95 -47.01
C TYR A 931 -1.42 -1.41 -47.88
N THR A 932 -1.86 -2.20 -48.85
CA THR A 932 -2.97 -1.89 -49.76
C THR A 932 -4.31 -1.83 -49.04
N VAL A 933 -4.55 -2.75 -48.10
CA VAL A 933 -5.79 -2.79 -47.28
C VAL A 933 -5.90 -1.56 -46.37
N LEU A 934 -4.79 -1.17 -45.71
CA LEU A 934 -4.78 -0.04 -44.79
C LEU A 934 -4.97 1.30 -45.51
N PHE A 935 -4.34 1.50 -46.68
CA PHE A 935 -4.46 2.76 -47.43
C PHE A 935 -5.79 2.88 -48.20
N LYS A 936 -6.25 1.81 -48.87
CA LYS A 936 -7.45 1.85 -49.74
C LYS A 936 -8.76 2.00 -48.95
N ASN A 937 -8.86 1.39 -47.77
CA ASN A 937 -10.07 1.45 -46.94
C ASN A 937 -10.13 2.66 -46.01
N THR A 938 -8.99 3.24 -45.63
CA THR A 938 -8.96 4.37 -44.69
C THR A 938 -9.05 5.73 -45.40
N TYR A 939 -8.62 5.83 -46.67
CA TYR A 939 -8.50 7.11 -47.38
C TYR A 939 -8.94 7.06 -48.85
N SER A 940 -10.05 6.41 -49.18
CA SER A 940 -10.73 6.63 -50.47
C SER A 940 -11.45 8.00 -50.45
N PRO A 941 -10.98 9.03 -51.17
CA PRO A 941 -11.64 10.33 -51.18
C PRO A 941 -12.52 10.41 -52.43
N THR A 942 -13.84 10.54 -52.26
CA THR A 942 -14.72 10.96 -53.36
C THR A 942 -14.24 12.30 -53.93
N LEU A 943 -14.29 12.46 -55.26
CA LEU A 943 -13.92 13.68 -56.01
C LEU A 943 -14.47 14.98 -55.38
N LEU A 944 -15.62 14.86 -54.69
CA LEU A 944 -16.27 15.89 -53.88
C LEU A 944 -15.36 16.49 -52.79
N VAL A 945 -14.57 15.69 -52.07
CA VAL A 945 -13.71 16.14 -50.97
C VAL A 945 -12.52 16.95 -51.50
N ILE A 946 -11.97 16.52 -52.64
CA ILE A 946 -10.87 17.21 -53.32
C ILE A 946 -11.38 18.54 -53.91
N LEU A 947 -12.57 18.53 -54.54
CA LEU A 947 -13.23 19.75 -55.04
C LEU A 947 -13.54 20.75 -53.92
N ILE A 948 -14.06 20.30 -52.78
CA ILE A 948 -14.34 21.16 -51.62
C ILE A 948 -13.04 21.72 -51.04
N ALA A 949 -12.00 20.90 -50.89
CA ALA A 949 -10.70 21.37 -50.39
C ALA A 949 -10.06 22.41 -51.32
N LEU A 950 -10.10 22.19 -52.65
CA LEU A 950 -9.61 23.13 -53.66
C LEU A 950 -10.42 24.43 -53.68
N LEU A 951 -11.74 24.34 -53.60
CA LEU A 951 -12.63 25.49 -53.58
C LEU A 951 -12.41 26.36 -52.32
N LEU A 952 -12.20 25.71 -51.16
CA LEU A 952 -11.86 26.38 -49.91
C LEU A 952 -10.47 27.04 -49.95
N LEU A 953 -9.51 26.43 -50.63
CA LEU A 953 -8.15 26.99 -50.82
C LEU A 953 -8.17 28.20 -51.74
N ILE A 954 -8.96 28.15 -52.83
CA ILE A 954 -9.17 29.27 -53.75
C ILE A 954 -9.90 30.43 -53.04
N LEU A 955 -10.95 30.14 -52.26
CA LEU A 955 -11.69 31.14 -51.47
C LEU A 955 -10.83 31.80 -50.39
N ALA A 956 -10.00 31.01 -49.70
CA ALA A 956 -9.08 31.50 -48.66
C ALA A 956 -8.00 32.43 -49.23
N PHE A 957 -7.50 32.14 -50.44
CA PHE A 957 -6.50 32.98 -51.10
C PHE A 957 -7.09 34.29 -51.63
N ARG A 958 -8.36 34.27 -52.08
CA ARG A 958 -8.97 35.41 -52.80
C ARG A 958 -9.67 36.44 -51.91
N ILE A 959 -10.20 36.09 -50.72
CA ILE A 959 -11.10 36.98 -49.96
C ILE A 959 -10.53 37.53 -48.63
N ARG A 960 -9.33 37.14 -48.17
CA ARG A 960 -8.63 37.70 -46.99
C ARG A 960 -9.53 38.03 -45.75
N ARG A 961 -10.63 37.30 -45.52
CA ARG A 961 -11.47 37.37 -44.30
C ARG A 961 -11.64 35.97 -43.69
N SER A 962 -11.83 35.92 -42.37
CA SER A 962 -11.84 34.69 -41.58
C SER A 962 -13.08 33.81 -41.82
N PHE A 963 -12.84 32.50 -41.88
CA PHE A 963 -13.83 31.44 -42.14
C PHE A 963 -15.10 31.50 -41.26
N CYS A 964 -14.99 31.99 -40.02
CA CYS A 964 -16.13 32.12 -39.09
C CYS A 964 -17.22 33.11 -39.54
N GLU A 965 -16.92 34.06 -40.44
CA GLU A 965 -17.90 35.06 -40.88
C GLU A 965 -18.72 34.62 -42.10
N MET A 966 -18.27 33.64 -42.89
CA MET A 966 -18.92 33.32 -44.18
C MET A 966 -19.82 32.09 -44.19
N LEU A 967 -19.57 31.08 -43.34
CA LEU A 967 -20.22 29.77 -43.49
C LEU A 967 -20.75 29.14 -42.19
N CYS A 968 -20.71 29.86 -41.07
CA CYS A 968 -21.38 29.43 -39.84
C CYS A 968 -22.78 30.04 -39.80
N PRO A 969 -23.88 29.27 -39.98
CA PRO A 969 -25.24 29.82 -39.95
C PRO A 969 -25.55 30.53 -38.63
N VAL A 970 -24.95 30.07 -37.53
CA VAL A 970 -25.05 30.69 -36.19
C VAL A 970 -24.26 31.99 -36.11
N GLY A 971 -23.08 32.05 -36.73
CA GLY A 971 -22.24 33.25 -36.79
C GLY A 971 -22.82 34.31 -37.71
N THR A 972 -23.43 33.92 -38.83
CA THR A 972 -24.14 34.83 -39.73
C THR A 972 -25.42 35.37 -39.10
N LEU A 973 -26.19 34.53 -38.38
CA LEU A 973 -27.38 34.95 -37.63
C LEU A 973 -27.01 35.83 -36.42
N SER A 974 -25.95 35.47 -35.69
CA SER A 974 -25.41 36.24 -34.56
C SER A 974 -24.90 37.61 -35.02
N ASN A 975 -24.17 37.69 -36.14
CA ASN A 975 -23.75 38.98 -36.72
C ASN A 975 -24.93 39.78 -37.31
N LEU A 976 -25.99 39.13 -37.80
CA LEU A 976 -27.19 39.80 -38.28
C LEU A 976 -27.98 40.40 -37.11
N ILE A 977 -28.09 39.66 -36.00
CA ILE A 977 -28.72 40.11 -34.75
C ILE A 977 -27.91 41.22 -34.10
N LEU A 978 -26.58 41.07 -34.02
CA LEU A 978 -25.67 42.10 -33.49
C LEU A 978 -25.64 43.36 -34.37
N LYS A 979 -25.81 43.23 -35.69
CA LYS A 979 -25.98 44.39 -36.59
C LYS A 979 -27.36 45.05 -36.48
N PHE A 980 -28.39 44.30 -36.12
CA PHE A 980 -29.72 44.83 -35.80
C PHE A 980 -29.71 45.57 -34.45
N GLU A 981 -28.97 45.08 -33.46
CA GLU A 981 -28.74 45.75 -32.16
C GLU A 981 -27.82 46.97 -32.28
N SER A 982 -26.88 46.97 -33.24
CA SER A 982 -25.92 48.07 -33.42
C SER A 982 -26.38 49.16 -34.39
N LEU A 983 -27.66 49.19 -34.80
CA LEU A 983 -28.20 50.34 -35.53
C LEU A 983 -28.26 51.55 -34.58
N PRO A 984 -27.58 52.66 -34.90
CA PRO A 984 -27.62 53.85 -34.07
C PRO A 984 -29.02 54.46 -34.14
N PHE A 985 -29.75 54.49 -33.03
CA PHE A 985 -30.68 55.57 -32.81
C PHE A 985 -29.85 56.85 -32.71
N LYS A 986 -29.97 57.67 -33.75
CA LYS A 986 -29.63 59.10 -33.77
C LYS A 986 -30.00 59.77 -32.43
N ASN A 987 -29.03 60.32 -31.71
CA ASN A 987 -28.88 61.77 -31.55
C ASN A 987 -27.78 62.15 -30.51
N GLU A 988 -26.87 63.00 -30.99
CA GLU A 988 -26.28 64.17 -30.32
C GLU A 988 -25.22 64.01 -29.18
N LEU A 989 -23.99 64.43 -29.56
CA LEU A 989 -22.95 65.14 -28.80
C LEU A 989 -23.50 66.33 -27.94
N PRO A 990 -22.70 67.08 -27.11
CA PRO A 990 -21.24 67.05 -26.94
C PRO A 990 -20.69 67.22 -25.49
N LYS A 991 -19.37 66.98 -25.37
CA LYS A 991 -18.31 67.70 -24.61
C LYS A 991 -18.67 68.41 -23.28
N ASP A 992 -17.93 68.11 -22.21
CA ASP A 992 -16.94 69.07 -21.70
C ASP A 992 -16.04 68.57 -20.54
N THR A 993 -14.81 69.12 -20.54
CA THR A 993 -13.87 69.35 -19.42
C THR A 993 -13.12 68.18 -18.74
N ALA A 994 -11.80 68.21 -18.95
CA ALA A 994 -10.74 67.72 -18.06
C ALA A 994 -10.59 68.64 -16.81
N PRO A 995 -9.50 68.54 -16.01
CA PRO A 995 -8.92 67.44 -15.23
C PRO A 995 -8.81 67.84 -13.72
N GLN A 996 -8.36 66.94 -12.80
CA GLN A 996 -7.34 67.24 -11.76
C GLN A 996 -7.11 66.14 -10.71
N LYS A 997 -5.82 65.75 -10.62
CA LYS A 997 -4.92 65.67 -9.45
C LYS A 997 -5.38 65.10 -8.09
N LYS A 998 -4.66 64.02 -7.69
CA LYS A 998 -3.78 63.82 -6.49
C LYS A 998 -4.37 63.91 -5.06
N PRO A 999 -3.66 63.39 -4.02
CA PRO A 999 -2.33 62.74 -4.00
C PRO A 999 -2.34 61.22 -3.90
#